data_AF-A0A352LYN2-F1
#
_entry.id   AF-A0A352LYN2-F1
#
_cell.length_a   1.000
_cell.length_b   1.000
_cell.length_c   1.000
_cell.angle_alpha   90.00
_cell.angle_beta   90.00
_cell.angle_gamma   90.00
#
_symmetry.space_group_name_H-M   'P 1'
#
loop_
_entity.id
_entity.type
_entity.pdbx_description
1 polymer ?
#
loop_
_entity_poly.entity_id
_entity_poly.type
_entity_poly.pdbx_seq_one_letter_code
_entity_poly.pdbx_strand_id
1 'polypeptide(L)'
;MTIFQQNEGRRSERYCVRPSIIIGLGGTGTEICLKLKKLLAEKAGNDFPLVKFLIFDTDVMDIMGVKTNAASETVAHNQIKSTFTPNEFYHLTVRDVEGIIKNAEKHPHIFSWFPKNLELKDISNGANQVRIIGRLALYWNISQVIDAIGRVKKEVSSIKNKTAASERGYDVQEGLSVYIMSSLCGGSGSGMFLDMGYIVQNLIENCEINSYSVMPSIFQIEQQSSIDANAYAALKELDYLMSEQNFTLDMGPQYEPRTFKTRPFDRCYLIDSWTESSLHIEGVDCLSEIAANVAFYDFMTVAGKRHRSVIDNVKYKLGNKICERSSAYSSFGLSSVFFDGAKVKKSCAAILAEEFSSKFIKICDKKSVKNSVNEFVRLNKLNEEVTDDVITYMRSDGRAPVKIFKNPSEFDVFSMDQMLAEIQKWYSEIKNIYMPEKYKLMDQNLEKLSAAVVKNIEKEIENILSGRELGINYAEQFLSSLDISLRAFSDMLAAEAQKIRDQKKQLMIAIKVNKVTELLGSFLSYIIYRSKITEARDELIYEMVKDVNFDIEIYIRELAISFYNRVCARISEISAAQVGSLKNFIGACEKEFEKKARELLNPRSNAEILTEKRIKGSAADVQKIYEKYCPENIDEVINKFLSTVSGPVNMWNISKKEEMSSKIFEYCQSFFAPIDDVSLLRLIVDDGSAPDVIDDLMRSAAPMWSYSTVEMPSGTQIDEIAIVSIIEECRAEFTKYLRDQNKAVFNPSIDNHKISVMRFRHGLPLFALPSLKRDLKPAYEMFKTGASPNTPVKPLHIDEKYADLPEIVLS
;
A
#
# COMPACT_ATOMS: atom_id res chain seq x y z
N MET A 1 -24.06 -0.61 -0.34
CA MET A 1 -23.33 -0.46 -1.61
C MET A 1 -21.97 -1.11 -1.44
N THR A 2 -21.82 -2.29 -2.01
CA THR A 2 -20.62 -3.12 -1.92
C THR A 2 -19.50 -2.47 -2.74
N ILE A 3 -18.26 -2.60 -2.26
CA ILE A 3 -17.01 -2.02 -2.79
C ILE A 3 -16.76 -2.30 -4.30
N PHE A 4 -17.56 -3.15 -4.93
CA PHE A 4 -17.51 -3.46 -6.37
C PHE A 4 -18.11 -2.40 -7.30
N GLN A 5 -19.01 -1.52 -6.84
CA GLN A 5 -19.68 -0.55 -7.72
C GLN A 5 -18.91 0.77 -7.93
N GLN A 6 -17.83 1.04 -7.20
CA GLN A 6 -17.03 2.27 -7.39
C GLN A 6 -15.98 2.18 -8.52
N ASN A 7 -15.80 1.02 -9.15
CA ASN A 7 -14.85 0.84 -10.27
C ASN A 7 -15.48 0.97 -11.68
N GLU A 8 -16.77 1.26 -11.81
CA GLU A 8 -17.46 1.37 -13.12
C GLU A 8 -17.12 2.65 -13.92
N GLY A 9 -16.21 3.50 -13.42
CA GLY A 9 -15.79 4.73 -14.09
C GLY A 9 -14.48 4.64 -14.91
N ARG A 10 -13.71 3.55 -14.81
CA ARG A 10 -12.54 3.36 -15.67
C ARG A 10 -13.02 2.79 -16.99
N ARG A 11 -12.95 3.58 -18.07
CA ARG A 11 -13.12 3.08 -19.46
C ARG A 11 -12.33 1.78 -19.57
N SER A 12 -13.01 0.65 -19.62
CA SER A 12 -12.36 -0.66 -19.69
C SER A 12 -11.56 -0.73 -20.99
N GLU A 13 -10.37 -1.35 -20.95
CA GLU A 13 -9.79 -1.87 -22.18
C GLU A 13 -10.89 -2.68 -22.86
N ARG A 14 -11.23 -2.34 -24.11
CA ARG A 14 -12.07 -3.21 -24.93
C ARG A 14 -11.24 -4.45 -25.22
N TYR A 15 -11.25 -5.40 -24.28
CA TYR A 15 -10.62 -6.69 -24.45
C TYR A 15 -11.28 -7.40 -25.63
N CYS A 16 -10.43 -7.99 -26.48
CA CYS A 16 -10.84 -8.74 -27.65
C CYS A 16 -10.46 -10.19 -27.41
N VAL A 17 -11.46 -11.00 -27.09
CA VAL A 17 -11.26 -12.32 -26.49
C VAL A 17 -11.43 -13.39 -27.55
N ARG A 18 -10.40 -14.22 -27.73
CA ARG A 18 -10.50 -15.49 -28.45
C ARG A 18 -10.73 -16.60 -27.43
N PRO A 19 -11.83 -17.38 -27.50
CA PRO A 19 -12.03 -18.53 -26.64
C PRO A 19 -10.79 -19.44 -26.64
N SER A 20 -10.30 -19.82 -25.45
CA SER A 20 -9.01 -20.48 -25.31
C SER A 20 -8.97 -21.60 -24.27
N ILE A 21 -8.20 -22.64 -24.56
CA ILE A 21 -7.83 -23.69 -23.60
C ILE A 21 -6.33 -23.60 -23.35
N ILE A 22 -5.92 -23.48 -22.09
CA ILE A 22 -4.52 -23.41 -21.70
C ILE A 22 -4.13 -24.73 -21.05
N ILE A 23 -3.19 -25.45 -21.65
CA ILE A 23 -2.72 -26.76 -21.21
C ILE A 23 -1.28 -26.63 -20.70
N GLY A 24 -1.06 -26.81 -19.40
CA GLY A 24 0.27 -26.89 -18.80
C GLY A 24 0.73 -28.34 -18.70
N LEU A 25 1.92 -28.66 -19.23
CA LEU A 25 2.50 -29.99 -19.19
C LEU A 25 3.80 -30.00 -18.38
N GLY A 26 3.82 -30.75 -17.29
CA GLY A 26 4.94 -30.81 -16.34
C GLY A 26 5.16 -29.50 -15.57
N GLY A 27 6.18 -29.47 -14.71
CA GLY A 27 6.44 -28.35 -13.79
C GLY A 27 6.52 -26.97 -14.45
N THR A 28 7.27 -26.82 -15.55
CA THR A 28 7.39 -25.52 -16.27
C THR A 28 6.05 -25.07 -16.86
N GLY A 29 5.28 -26.01 -17.44
CA GLY A 29 3.95 -25.70 -17.95
C GLY A 29 2.99 -25.26 -16.84
N THR A 30 3.05 -25.93 -15.69
CA THR A 30 2.29 -25.58 -14.48
C THR A 30 2.61 -24.15 -14.02
N GLU A 31 3.89 -23.77 -14.00
CA GLU A 31 4.35 -22.45 -13.57
C GLU A 31 3.86 -21.32 -14.50
N ILE A 32 3.99 -21.50 -15.82
CA ILE A 32 3.46 -20.55 -16.81
C ILE A 32 1.94 -20.38 -16.65
N CYS A 33 1.21 -21.50 -16.54
CA CYS A 33 -0.23 -21.48 -16.36
C CYS A 33 -0.65 -20.79 -15.06
N LEU A 34 0.11 -20.95 -13.97
CA LEU A 34 -0.16 -20.30 -12.68
C LEU A 34 -0.09 -18.78 -12.84
N LYS A 35 0.99 -18.27 -13.45
CA LYS A 35 1.18 -16.83 -13.70
C LYS A 35 0.09 -16.30 -14.64
N LEU A 36 -0.24 -17.03 -15.70
CA LEU A 36 -1.29 -16.65 -16.63
C LEU A 36 -2.68 -16.60 -15.98
N LYS A 37 -3.01 -17.57 -15.12
CA LYS A 37 -4.30 -17.59 -14.42
C LYS A 37 -4.44 -16.42 -13.45
N LYS A 38 -3.36 -16.04 -12.75
CA LYS A 38 -3.33 -14.84 -11.89
C LYS A 38 -3.52 -13.56 -12.71
N LEU A 39 -2.77 -13.41 -13.80
CA LEU A 39 -2.90 -12.26 -14.70
C LEU A 39 -4.33 -12.14 -15.25
N LEU A 40 -4.93 -13.26 -15.66
CA LEU A 40 -6.33 -13.27 -16.11
C LEU A 40 -7.30 -12.87 -15.00
N ALA A 41 -7.11 -13.38 -13.77
CA ALA A 41 -7.92 -13.02 -12.62
C ALA A 41 -7.83 -11.52 -12.27
N GLU A 42 -6.62 -10.95 -12.33
CA GLU A 42 -6.38 -9.52 -12.10
C GLU A 42 -7.05 -8.63 -13.14
N LYS A 43 -7.05 -9.05 -14.41
CA LYS A 43 -7.51 -8.23 -15.54
C LYS A 43 -8.98 -8.42 -15.93
N ALA A 44 -9.50 -9.64 -15.80
CA ALA A 44 -10.84 -10.03 -16.25
C ALA A 44 -11.72 -10.61 -15.13
N GLY A 45 -11.18 -10.74 -13.91
CA GLY A 45 -11.85 -11.37 -12.76
C GLY A 45 -11.67 -12.89 -12.69
N ASN A 46 -12.03 -13.46 -11.55
CA ASN A 46 -11.94 -14.90 -11.32
C ASN A 46 -12.94 -15.69 -12.18
N ASP A 47 -12.55 -16.90 -12.60
CA ASP A 47 -13.35 -17.85 -13.39
C ASP A 47 -13.92 -17.26 -14.70
N PHE A 48 -13.04 -16.63 -15.48
CA PHE A 48 -13.42 -16.09 -16.79
C PHE A 48 -13.89 -17.23 -17.74
N PRO A 49 -15.13 -17.19 -18.26
CA PRO A 49 -15.78 -18.39 -18.80
C PRO A 49 -15.30 -18.83 -20.18
N LEU A 50 -14.54 -17.98 -20.89
CA LEU A 50 -14.04 -18.26 -22.24
C LEU A 50 -12.58 -18.74 -22.25
N VAL A 51 -11.93 -18.84 -21.09
CA VAL A 51 -10.55 -19.32 -20.96
C VAL A 51 -10.48 -20.35 -19.85
N LYS A 52 -10.07 -21.58 -20.16
CA LYS A 52 -10.01 -22.67 -19.18
C LYS A 52 -8.64 -23.31 -19.13
N PHE A 53 -8.22 -23.71 -17.93
CA PHE A 53 -6.90 -24.28 -17.65
C PHE A 53 -6.99 -25.79 -17.42
N LEU A 54 -6.01 -26.52 -17.94
CA LEU A 54 -5.79 -27.93 -17.67
C LEU A 54 -4.30 -28.15 -17.42
N ILE A 55 -3.94 -28.76 -16.31
CA ILE A 55 -2.57 -29.06 -15.92
C ILE A 55 -2.43 -30.57 -15.84
N PHE A 56 -1.44 -31.10 -16.55
CA PHE A 56 -1.09 -32.50 -16.54
C PHE A 56 0.35 -32.66 -16.09
N ASP A 57 0.55 -33.28 -14.93
CA ASP A 57 1.87 -33.50 -14.35
C ASP A 57 1.97 -34.90 -13.74
N THR A 58 3.16 -35.49 -13.76
CA THR A 58 3.47 -36.76 -13.08
C THR A 58 3.95 -36.55 -11.65
N ASP A 59 4.32 -35.33 -11.29
CA ASP A 59 4.77 -34.99 -9.95
C ASP A 59 3.63 -34.43 -9.10
N VAL A 60 3.58 -34.86 -7.84
CA VAL A 60 2.70 -34.28 -6.83
C VAL A 60 3.41 -33.04 -6.30
N MET A 61 3.15 -31.89 -6.91
CA MET A 61 3.14 -30.68 -6.07
C MET A 61 1.90 -30.84 -5.20
N ASP A 62 2.03 -31.24 -3.92
CA ASP A 62 0.90 -31.57 -3.01
C ASP A 62 -0.33 -30.70 -3.23
N ILE A 63 -1.29 -31.11 -4.05
CA ILE A 63 -2.56 -30.39 -4.26
C ILE A 63 -3.69 -31.08 -3.48
N MET A 64 -3.44 -32.29 -2.96
CA MET A 64 -4.45 -33.13 -2.29
C MET A 64 -4.18 -33.30 -0.80
N GLY A 65 -4.22 -32.22 -0.01
CA GLY A 65 -4.68 -32.23 1.40
C GLY A 65 -4.17 -33.29 2.40
N VAL A 66 -3.07 -34.01 2.17
CA VAL A 66 -2.50 -34.94 3.15
C VAL A 66 -1.42 -34.21 3.93
N LYS A 67 -1.65 -34.03 5.24
CA LYS A 67 -0.70 -33.42 6.16
C LYS A 67 0.55 -34.30 6.28
N THR A 68 1.66 -33.89 5.68
CA THR A 68 2.99 -34.37 6.07
C THR A 68 3.69 -33.26 6.86
N ASN A 69 3.98 -33.53 8.13
CA ASN A 69 4.73 -32.63 8.99
C ASN A 69 6.16 -32.45 8.44
N ALA A 70 6.55 -31.23 8.02
CA ALA A 70 7.90 -30.67 8.24
C ALA A 70 8.09 -29.31 7.55
N ALA A 71 8.14 -28.25 8.35
CA ALA A 71 9.10 -27.11 8.39
C ALA A 71 9.82 -26.54 7.14
N SER A 72 9.43 -26.83 5.89
CA SER A 72 10.00 -26.15 4.71
C SER A 72 9.02 -26.08 3.54
N GLU A 73 7.85 -25.47 3.77
CA GLU A 73 6.97 -25.09 2.66
C GLU A 73 7.48 -23.79 2.05
N THR A 74 7.93 -23.82 0.79
CA THR A 74 8.26 -22.61 0.03
C THR A 74 6.99 -21.85 -0.35
N VAL A 75 7.06 -20.51 -0.44
CA VAL A 75 5.93 -19.62 -0.77
C VAL A 75 5.21 -20.03 -2.08
N ALA A 76 5.93 -20.56 -3.06
CA ALA A 76 5.37 -21.04 -4.33
C ALA A 76 4.41 -22.23 -4.14
N HIS A 77 4.69 -23.12 -3.19
CA HIS A 77 3.91 -24.33 -2.91
C HIS A 77 2.49 -24.00 -2.39
N ASN A 78 2.37 -23.01 -1.51
CA ASN A 78 1.08 -22.55 -0.98
C ASN A 78 0.23 -21.76 -2.00
N GLN A 79 0.86 -21.22 -3.04
CA GLN A 79 0.16 -20.49 -4.10
C GLN A 79 -0.46 -21.41 -5.16
N ILE A 80 0.16 -22.55 -5.49
CA ILE A 80 -0.41 -23.52 -6.43
C ILE A 80 -1.68 -24.17 -5.83
N LYS A 81 -1.61 -24.63 -4.57
CA LYS A 81 -2.72 -25.22 -3.80
C LYS A 81 -3.98 -24.34 -3.76
N SER A 82 -3.82 -23.03 -3.75
CA SER A 82 -4.93 -22.06 -3.63
C SER A 82 -5.47 -21.59 -4.99
N THR A 83 -4.74 -21.80 -6.09
CA THR A 83 -5.06 -21.20 -7.40
C THR A 83 -5.75 -22.17 -8.36
N PHE A 84 -5.35 -23.44 -8.42
CA PHE A 84 -5.98 -24.45 -9.29
C PHE A 84 -6.99 -25.32 -8.54
N THR A 85 -8.13 -25.58 -9.18
CA THR A 85 -9.17 -26.47 -8.67
C THR A 85 -8.86 -27.94 -9.02
N PRO A 86 -9.48 -28.92 -8.33
CA PRO A 86 -9.31 -30.34 -8.66
C PRO A 86 -9.72 -30.72 -10.10
N ASN A 87 -10.53 -29.89 -10.76
CA ASN A 87 -10.91 -30.07 -12.17
C ASN A 87 -9.97 -29.35 -13.14
N GLU A 88 -8.91 -28.71 -12.65
CA GLU A 88 -7.89 -28.07 -13.48
C GLU A 88 -6.55 -28.78 -13.37
N PHE A 89 -6.24 -29.43 -12.24
CA PHE A 89 -4.99 -30.16 -12.06
C PHE A 89 -5.19 -31.68 -12.05
N TYR A 90 -4.49 -32.37 -12.95
CA TYR A 90 -4.57 -33.81 -13.17
C TYR A 90 -3.21 -34.44 -12.92
N HIS A 91 -3.10 -35.19 -11.83
CA HIS A 91 -1.90 -35.95 -11.48
C HIS A 91 -1.87 -37.29 -12.22
N LEU A 92 -0.99 -37.38 -13.21
CA LEU A 92 -0.83 -38.54 -14.08
C LEU A 92 0.05 -39.60 -13.40
N THR A 93 -0.59 -40.52 -12.68
CA THR A 93 0.10 -41.61 -11.98
C THR A 93 0.08 -42.90 -12.77
N VAL A 94 1.12 -43.71 -12.57
CA VAL A 94 1.16 -45.10 -13.04
C VAL A 94 1.53 -45.97 -11.85
N ARG A 95 0.66 -46.92 -11.51
CA ARG A 95 0.83 -47.84 -10.37
C ARG A 95 0.77 -49.27 -10.87
N ASP A 96 1.32 -50.19 -10.09
CA ASP A 96 1.39 -51.61 -10.44
C ASP A 96 2.12 -51.83 -11.76
N VAL A 97 3.25 -51.14 -11.93
CA VAL A 97 4.08 -51.24 -13.13
C VAL A 97 4.48 -52.69 -13.46
N GLU A 98 4.72 -53.52 -12.44
CA GLU A 98 5.02 -54.94 -12.63
C GLU A 98 3.83 -55.68 -13.28
N GLY A 99 2.60 -55.40 -12.85
CA GLY A 99 1.37 -55.90 -13.48
C GLY A 99 1.20 -55.40 -14.92
N ILE A 100 1.53 -54.13 -15.20
CA ILE A 100 1.45 -53.54 -16.55
C ILE A 100 2.40 -54.26 -17.50
N ILE A 101 3.65 -54.48 -17.09
CA ILE A 101 4.65 -55.21 -17.89
C ILE A 101 4.22 -56.66 -18.11
N LYS A 102 3.70 -57.34 -17.07
CA LYS A 102 3.22 -58.74 -17.16
C LYS A 102 2.05 -58.92 -18.14
N ASN A 103 1.28 -57.86 -18.38
CA ASN A 103 0.13 -57.87 -19.29
C ASN A 103 0.36 -56.99 -20.52
N ALA A 104 1.61 -56.83 -20.96
CA ALA A 104 1.98 -55.92 -22.04
C ALA A 104 1.18 -56.14 -23.33
N GLU A 105 0.81 -57.40 -23.62
CA GLU A 105 -0.01 -57.79 -24.76
C GLU A 105 -1.43 -57.18 -24.76
N LYS A 106 -1.95 -56.78 -23.58
CA LYS A 106 -3.25 -56.11 -23.44
C LYS A 106 -3.15 -54.60 -23.66
N HIS A 107 -1.94 -54.05 -23.73
CA HIS A 107 -1.68 -52.62 -23.92
C HIS A 107 -0.82 -52.36 -25.18
N PRO A 108 -1.21 -52.86 -26.37
CA PRO A 108 -0.40 -52.72 -27.59
C PRO A 108 -0.18 -51.24 -27.99
N HIS A 109 -1.13 -50.37 -27.66
CA HIS A 109 -1.04 -48.92 -27.84
C HIS A 109 0.08 -48.24 -27.03
N ILE A 110 0.60 -48.88 -25.98
CA ILE A 110 1.77 -48.42 -25.20
C ILE A 110 3.01 -49.19 -25.62
N PHE A 111 2.94 -50.52 -25.62
CA PHE A 111 4.11 -51.38 -25.85
C PHE A 111 4.56 -51.48 -27.30
N SER A 112 3.87 -50.81 -28.24
CA SER A 112 4.33 -50.64 -29.62
C SER A 112 5.49 -49.65 -29.76
N TRP A 113 5.63 -48.69 -28.85
CA TRP A 113 6.71 -47.69 -28.84
C TRP A 113 7.55 -47.73 -27.54
N PHE A 114 7.10 -48.47 -26.52
CA PHE A 114 7.80 -48.55 -25.23
C PHE A 114 9.04 -49.45 -25.28
N PRO A 115 10.20 -49.01 -24.74
CA PRO A 115 11.45 -49.75 -24.81
C PRO A 115 11.44 -51.02 -23.95
N LYS A 116 11.86 -52.14 -24.54
CA LYS A 116 11.82 -53.46 -23.87
C LYS A 116 12.78 -53.59 -22.70
N ASN A 117 13.88 -52.84 -22.71
CA ASN A 117 14.96 -52.96 -21.73
C ASN A 117 14.95 -51.85 -20.67
N LEU A 118 13.90 -51.01 -20.64
CA LEU A 118 13.79 -49.93 -19.66
C LEU A 118 13.17 -50.45 -18.38
N GLU A 119 13.93 -50.37 -17.28
CA GLU A 119 13.39 -50.63 -15.94
C GLU A 119 12.36 -49.57 -15.57
N LEU A 120 11.09 -49.97 -15.51
CA LEU A 120 10.01 -49.12 -15.05
C LEU A 120 9.84 -49.25 -13.54
N LYS A 121 9.52 -48.13 -12.90
CA LYS A 121 9.05 -48.05 -11.51
C LYS A 121 7.73 -47.28 -11.50
N ASP A 122 6.94 -47.47 -10.43
CA ASP A 122 5.71 -46.70 -10.23
C ASP A 122 5.98 -45.19 -10.37
N ILE A 123 5.12 -44.52 -11.11
CA ILE A 123 5.19 -43.08 -11.39
C ILE A 123 4.23 -42.40 -10.43
N SER A 124 4.76 -41.90 -9.32
CA SER A 124 4.02 -41.11 -8.33
C SER A 124 4.67 -39.76 -8.03
N ASN A 125 5.99 -39.64 -8.17
CA ASN A 125 6.78 -38.44 -7.84
C ASN A 125 7.67 -38.04 -9.03
N GLY A 126 7.06 -37.76 -10.18
CA GLY A 126 7.77 -37.28 -11.35
C GLY A 126 8.35 -38.36 -12.28
N ALA A 127 8.86 -37.91 -13.43
CA ALA A 127 9.39 -38.77 -14.50
C ALA A 127 10.93 -38.88 -14.51
N ASN A 128 11.64 -38.41 -13.48
CA ASN A 128 13.11 -38.48 -13.33
C ASN A 128 13.91 -38.04 -14.57
N GLN A 129 13.46 -37.00 -15.27
CA GLN A 129 14.04 -36.51 -16.52
C GLN A 129 14.08 -37.55 -17.67
N VAL A 130 13.26 -38.59 -17.62
CA VAL A 130 13.15 -39.61 -18.66
C VAL A 130 11.89 -39.34 -19.49
N ARG A 131 12.05 -38.95 -20.76
CA ARG A 131 10.94 -38.45 -21.60
C ARG A 131 9.87 -39.51 -21.85
N ILE A 132 10.28 -40.74 -22.13
CA ILE A 132 9.33 -41.82 -22.43
C ILE A 132 8.43 -42.20 -21.23
N ILE A 133 8.86 -41.91 -20.01
CA ILE A 133 8.06 -42.08 -18.78
C ILE A 133 6.93 -41.04 -18.73
N GLY A 134 7.18 -39.81 -19.18
CA GLY A 134 6.15 -38.79 -19.35
C GLY A 134 5.07 -39.22 -20.36
N ARG A 135 5.49 -39.78 -21.51
CA ARG A 135 4.56 -40.33 -22.50
C ARG A 135 3.75 -41.51 -21.95
N LEU A 136 4.39 -42.42 -21.22
CA LEU A 136 3.69 -43.53 -20.55
C LEU A 136 2.61 -43.03 -19.61
N ALA A 137 2.91 -42.04 -18.77
CA ALA A 137 1.94 -41.48 -17.83
C ALA A 137 0.73 -40.86 -18.54
N LEU A 138 0.95 -40.19 -19.69
CA LEU A 138 -0.13 -39.64 -20.53
C LEU A 138 -1.05 -40.75 -21.08
N TYR A 139 -0.47 -41.77 -21.71
CA TYR A 139 -1.25 -42.84 -22.34
C TYR A 139 -1.95 -43.73 -21.31
N TRP A 140 -1.33 -43.96 -20.15
CA TRP A 140 -1.94 -44.71 -19.05
C TRP A 140 -3.20 -44.02 -18.51
N ASN A 141 -3.22 -42.68 -18.51
CA ASN A 141 -4.31 -41.86 -17.99
C ASN A 141 -5.17 -41.24 -19.12
N ILE A 142 -5.12 -41.78 -20.34
CA ILE A 142 -5.63 -41.11 -21.54
C ILE A 142 -7.14 -40.82 -21.47
N SER A 143 -7.96 -41.70 -20.89
CA SER A 143 -9.40 -41.45 -20.74
C SER A 143 -9.69 -40.23 -19.88
N GLN A 144 -8.94 -40.04 -18.78
CA GLN A 144 -9.08 -38.87 -17.91
C GLN A 144 -8.71 -37.57 -18.65
N VAL A 145 -7.66 -37.63 -19.47
CA VAL A 145 -7.19 -36.50 -20.30
C VAL A 145 -8.24 -36.12 -21.33
N ILE A 146 -8.80 -37.10 -22.04
CA ILE A 146 -9.85 -36.89 -23.05
C ILE A 146 -11.11 -36.28 -22.41
N ASP A 147 -11.55 -36.82 -21.28
CA ASP A 147 -12.71 -36.30 -20.55
C ASP A 147 -12.50 -34.85 -20.09
N ALA A 148 -11.30 -34.54 -19.58
CA ALA A 148 -10.94 -33.20 -19.15
C ALA A 148 -10.97 -32.19 -20.31
N ILE A 149 -10.33 -32.52 -21.43
CA ILE A 149 -10.30 -31.68 -22.65
C ILE A 149 -11.73 -31.51 -23.21
N GLY A 150 -12.48 -32.60 -23.29
CA GLY A 150 -13.86 -32.59 -23.79
C GLY A 150 -14.79 -31.73 -22.94
N ARG A 151 -14.63 -31.74 -21.61
CA ARG A 151 -15.37 -30.87 -20.69
C ARG A 151 -15.04 -29.39 -20.92
N VAL A 152 -13.77 -29.01 -20.87
CA VAL A 152 -13.41 -27.59 -21.03
C VAL A 152 -13.75 -27.07 -22.42
N LYS A 153 -13.64 -27.89 -23.49
CA LYS A 153 -14.10 -27.56 -24.85
C LYS A 153 -15.58 -27.16 -24.86
N LYS A 154 -16.45 -27.92 -24.19
CA LYS A 154 -17.88 -27.61 -24.09
C LYS A 154 -18.12 -26.29 -23.35
N GLU A 155 -17.37 -26.04 -22.27
CA GLU A 155 -17.48 -24.81 -21.49
C GLU A 155 -17.09 -23.57 -22.29
N VAL A 156 -15.90 -23.55 -22.92
CA VAL A 156 -15.40 -22.39 -23.67
C VAL A 156 -16.16 -22.15 -24.97
N SER A 157 -16.76 -23.19 -25.55
CA SER A 157 -17.55 -23.09 -26.78
C SER A 157 -19.02 -22.72 -26.53
N SER A 158 -19.46 -22.65 -25.27
CA SER A 158 -20.84 -22.38 -24.89
C SER A 158 -21.33 -21.02 -25.39
N ILE A 159 -22.43 -21.02 -26.16
CA ILE A 159 -23.09 -19.79 -26.65
C ILE A 159 -23.49 -18.89 -25.49
N LYS A 160 -23.96 -19.48 -24.38
CA LYS A 160 -24.30 -18.75 -23.16
C LYS A 160 -23.10 -17.96 -22.63
N ASN A 161 -21.93 -18.60 -22.58
CA ASN A 161 -20.71 -17.96 -22.07
C ASN A 161 -20.21 -16.85 -23.00
N LYS A 162 -20.29 -17.07 -24.32
CA LYS A 162 -19.93 -16.05 -25.33
C LYS A 162 -20.85 -14.82 -25.26
N THR A 163 -22.15 -15.06 -25.09
CA THR A 163 -23.16 -13.99 -24.97
C THR A 163 -22.93 -13.20 -23.69
N ALA A 164 -22.74 -13.87 -22.55
CA ALA A 164 -22.47 -13.21 -21.27
C ALA A 164 -21.17 -12.38 -21.28
N ALA A 165 -20.13 -12.84 -21.97
CA ALA A 165 -18.91 -12.05 -22.15
C ALA A 165 -19.16 -10.81 -23.04
N SER A 166 -19.93 -10.96 -24.12
CA SER A 166 -20.28 -9.84 -25.00
C SER A 166 -21.12 -8.78 -24.27
N GLU A 167 -22.08 -9.20 -23.45
CA GLU A 167 -22.89 -8.31 -22.59
C GLU A 167 -22.05 -7.56 -21.56
N ARG A 168 -20.92 -8.13 -21.11
CA ARG A 168 -19.92 -7.47 -20.26
C ARG A 168 -18.95 -6.55 -21.03
N GLY A 169 -19.13 -6.39 -22.34
CA GLY A 169 -18.37 -5.46 -23.17
C GLY A 169 -17.10 -6.05 -23.82
N TYR A 170 -16.90 -7.37 -23.78
CA TYR A 170 -15.79 -8.04 -24.47
C TYR A 170 -16.09 -8.24 -25.96
N ASP A 171 -15.13 -7.96 -26.86
CA ASP A 171 -15.23 -8.32 -28.29
C ASP A 171 -14.85 -9.81 -28.46
N VAL A 172 -15.84 -10.70 -28.48
CA VAL A 172 -15.62 -12.14 -28.55
C VAL A 172 -15.39 -12.59 -30.00
N GLN A 173 -14.20 -13.10 -30.29
CA GLN A 173 -13.79 -13.62 -31.59
C GLN A 173 -14.34 -15.02 -31.85
N GLU A 174 -14.53 -15.36 -33.13
CA GLU A 174 -14.83 -16.72 -33.56
C GLU A 174 -13.60 -17.64 -33.48
N GLY A 175 -13.85 -18.96 -33.41
CA GLY A 175 -12.81 -19.99 -33.28
C GLY A 175 -12.37 -20.26 -31.85
N LEU A 176 -11.45 -21.21 -31.71
CA LEU A 176 -10.84 -21.64 -30.45
C LEU A 176 -9.32 -21.71 -30.63
N SER A 177 -8.56 -21.24 -29.64
CA SER A 177 -7.12 -21.49 -29.56
C SER A 177 -6.78 -22.40 -28.38
N VAL A 178 -5.79 -23.27 -28.58
CA VAL A 178 -5.24 -24.12 -27.52
C VAL A 178 -3.77 -23.76 -27.36
N TYR A 179 -3.36 -23.50 -26.12
CA TYR A 179 -1.98 -23.14 -25.80
C TYR A 179 -1.36 -24.27 -24.97
N ILE A 180 -0.36 -24.93 -25.52
CA ILE A 180 0.36 -26.02 -24.85
C ILE A 180 1.68 -25.46 -24.31
N MET A 181 1.76 -25.33 -22.99
CA MET A 181 2.91 -24.77 -22.27
C MET A 181 3.76 -25.91 -21.71
N SER A 182 5.03 -26.00 -22.09
CA SER A 182 5.93 -27.04 -21.59
C SER A 182 7.42 -26.67 -21.72
N SER A 183 8.30 -27.50 -21.15
CA SER A 183 9.74 -27.48 -21.43
C SER A 183 10.12 -28.64 -22.34
N LEU A 184 11.11 -28.42 -23.20
CA LEU A 184 11.61 -29.45 -24.13
C LEU A 184 12.58 -30.43 -23.45
N CYS A 185 12.94 -30.19 -22.20
CA CYS A 185 14.05 -30.90 -21.55
C CYS A 185 13.65 -31.75 -20.33
N GLY A 186 12.47 -31.51 -19.74
CA GLY A 186 11.93 -32.29 -18.62
C GLY A 186 11.52 -33.72 -19.03
N GLY A 187 11.25 -34.59 -18.05
CA GLY A 187 10.74 -35.95 -18.34
C GLY A 187 9.26 -35.95 -18.70
N SER A 188 8.44 -35.23 -17.95
CA SER A 188 6.98 -35.23 -18.09
C SER A 188 6.55 -34.38 -19.30
N GLY A 189 6.76 -33.07 -19.23
CA GLY A 189 6.34 -32.13 -20.27
C GLY A 189 6.87 -32.48 -21.67
N SER A 190 8.19 -32.65 -21.80
CA SER A 190 8.84 -33.01 -23.07
C SER A 190 8.44 -34.40 -23.59
N GLY A 191 7.99 -35.30 -22.73
CA GLY A 191 7.45 -36.60 -23.10
C GLY A 191 6.03 -36.55 -23.64
N MET A 192 5.25 -35.52 -23.27
CA MET A 192 3.81 -35.43 -23.55
C MET A 192 3.46 -34.45 -24.67
N PHE A 193 4.26 -33.40 -24.88
CA PHE A 193 3.80 -32.23 -25.64
C PHE A 193 3.45 -32.50 -27.11
N LEU A 194 4.19 -33.38 -27.80
CA LEU A 194 3.91 -33.75 -29.20
C LEU A 194 2.60 -34.52 -29.32
N ASP A 195 2.43 -35.56 -28.50
CA ASP A 195 1.20 -36.34 -28.46
C ASP A 195 0.00 -35.47 -28.07
N MET A 196 0.16 -34.54 -27.12
CA MET A 196 -0.89 -33.61 -26.71
C MET A 196 -1.37 -32.74 -27.88
N GLY A 197 -0.47 -32.28 -28.76
CA GLY A 197 -0.86 -31.56 -29.98
C GLY A 197 -1.81 -32.38 -30.85
N TYR A 198 -1.48 -33.64 -31.13
CA TYR A 198 -2.33 -34.53 -31.93
C TYR A 198 -3.62 -34.96 -31.19
N ILE A 199 -3.58 -35.15 -29.87
CA ILE A 199 -4.77 -35.43 -29.06
C ILE A 199 -5.74 -34.27 -29.15
N VAL A 200 -5.26 -33.03 -28.97
CA VAL A 200 -6.09 -31.83 -29.11
C VAL A 200 -6.67 -31.74 -30.52
N GLN A 201 -5.85 -31.95 -31.55
CA GLN A 201 -6.30 -31.95 -32.94
C GLN A 201 -7.36 -33.04 -33.22
N ASN A 202 -7.25 -34.19 -32.56
CA ASN A 202 -8.23 -35.26 -32.65
C ASN A 202 -9.58 -34.87 -32.02
N LEU A 203 -9.54 -34.20 -30.86
CA LEU A 203 -10.71 -33.90 -30.04
C LEU A 203 -11.40 -32.59 -30.43
N ILE A 204 -10.68 -31.66 -31.06
CA ILE A 204 -11.14 -30.31 -31.34
C ILE A 204 -10.85 -29.93 -32.79
N GLU A 205 -11.88 -30.06 -33.62
CA GLU A 205 -11.84 -29.61 -35.01
C GLU A 205 -11.70 -28.07 -35.11
N ASN A 206 -10.97 -27.61 -36.12
CA ASN A 206 -10.80 -26.18 -36.46
C ASN A 206 -10.31 -25.29 -35.31
N CYS A 207 -9.50 -25.85 -34.39
CA CYS A 207 -8.79 -25.05 -33.39
C CYS A 207 -7.37 -24.70 -33.85
N GLU A 208 -6.86 -23.57 -33.36
CA GLU A 208 -5.47 -23.18 -33.54
C GLU A 208 -4.65 -23.69 -32.34
N ILE A 209 -3.60 -24.47 -32.58
CA ILE A 209 -2.77 -25.07 -31.53
C ILE A 209 -1.42 -24.36 -31.48
N ASN A 210 -1.13 -23.72 -30.35
CA ASN A 210 0.06 -22.93 -30.12
C ASN A 210 0.93 -23.60 -29.05
N SER A 211 2.17 -23.96 -29.40
CA SER A 211 3.14 -24.52 -28.46
C SER A 211 4.05 -23.42 -27.91
N TYR A 212 4.23 -23.40 -26.60
CA TYR A 212 5.19 -22.58 -25.87
C TYR A 212 6.20 -23.54 -25.24
N SER A 213 7.36 -23.63 -25.88
CA SER A 213 8.37 -24.66 -25.64
C SER A 213 9.62 -24.02 -25.06
N VAL A 214 9.81 -24.20 -23.74
CA VAL A 214 10.96 -23.66 -23.00
C VAL A 214 12.21 -24.49 -23.26
N MET A 215 13.29 -23.82 -23.65
CA MET A 215 14.61 -24.38 -23.95
C MET A 215 15.40 -24.66 -22.66
N PRO A 216 16.39 -25.58 -22.68
CA PRO A 216 17.05 -26.06 -21.47
C PRO A 216 17.98 -25.04 -20.78
N SER A 217 18.38 -23.97 -21.46
CA SER A 217 19.41 -23.04 -20.94
C SER A 217 18.97 -22.24 -19.71
N ILE A 218 17.67 -22.16 -19.42
CA ILE A 218 17.12 -21.40 -18.28
C ILE A 218 17.30 -22.13 -16.93
N PHE A 219 17.45 -23.46 -16.92
CA PHE A 219 17.34 -24.25 -15.69
C PHE A 219 18.62 -24.28 -14.84
N GLN A 220 19.80 -23.99 -15.41
CA GLN A 220 21.11 -23.93 -14.73
C GLN A 220 21.28 -24.97 -13.60
N ILE A 221 21.17 -26.26 -13.92
CA ILE A 221 21.21 -27.36 -12.93
C ILE A 221 22.51 -28.17 -13.00
N GLU A 222 22.84 -28.90 -11.92
CA GLU A 222 24.01 -29.80 -11.86
C GLU A 222 24.05 -30.83 -13.00
N GLN A 223 22.88 -31.28 -13.48
CA GLN A 223 22.75 -32.25 -14.58
C GLN A 223 22.39 -31.60 -15.92
N GLN A 224 22.96 -30.43 -16.24
CA GLN A 224 22.64 -29.66 -17.45
C GLN A 224 22.72 -30.52 -18.74
N SER A 225 23.77 -31.32 -18.92
CA SER A 225 23.92 -32.16 -20.11
C SER A 225 22.81 -33.21 -20.27
N SER A 226 22.20 -33.67 -19.17
CA SER A 226 21.07 -34.63 -19.23
C SER A 226 19.82 -33.99 -19.82
N ILE A 227 19.54 -32.73 -19.45
CA ILE A 227 18.39 -31.98 -19.94
C ILE A 227 18.64 -31.41 -21.34
N ASP A 228 19.88 -31.07 -21.68
CA ASP A 228 20.27 -30.67 -23.04
C ASP A 228 20.10 -31.83 -24.04
N ALA A 229 20.49 -33.05 -23.64
CA ALA A 229 20.30 -34.26 -24.46
C ALA A 229 18.81 -34.53 -24.72
N ASN A 230 17.96 -34.39 -23.70
CA ASN A 230 16.51 -34.49 -23.84
C ASN A 230 15.95 -33.43 -24.81
N ALA A 231 16.40 -32.18 -24.67
CA ALA A 231 15.96 -31.09 -25.53
C ALA A 231 16.33 -31.35 -26.99
N TYR A 232 17.54 -31.84 -27.26
CA TYR A 232 17.94 -32.18 -28.63
C TYR A 232 17.05 -33.29 -29.22
N ALA A 233 16.78 -34.35 -28.46
CA ALA A 233 15.91 -35.44 -28.90
C ALA A 233 14.48 -34.95 -29.18
N ALA A 234 13.93 -34.12 -28.30
CA ALA A 234 12.62 -33.49 -28.48
C ALA A 234 12.58 -32.59 -29.72
N LEU A 235 13.66 -31.83 -29.99
CA LEU A 235 13.78 -30.97 -31.16
C LEU A 235 13.89 -31.77 -32.46
N LYS A 236 14.59 -32.92 -32.47
CA LYS A 236 14.62 -33.84 -33.63
C LYS A 236 13.22 -34.36 -33.96
N GLU A 237 12.50 -34.82 -32.96
CA GLU A 237 11.12 -35.32 -33.11
C GLU A 237 10.17 -34.21 -33.56
N LEU A 238 10.33 -33.02 -32.99
CA LEU A 238 9.55 -31.84 -33.34
C LEU A 238 9.81 -31.41 -34.79
N ASP A 239 11.05 -31.31 -35.25
CA ASP A 239 11.39 -30.96 -36.66
C ASP A 239 10.86 -31.97 -37.66
N TYR A 240 10.96 -33.26 -37.32
CA TYR A 240 10.38 -34.31 -38.12
C TYR A 240 8.86 -34.17 -38.24
N LEU A 241 8.14 -34.00 -37.13
CA LEU A 241 6.67 -33.92 -37.12
C LEU A 241 6.13 -32.58 -37.65
N MET A 242 6.84 -31.47 -37.43
CA MET A 242 6.53 -30.16 -38.04
C MET A 242 6.81 -30.14 -39.55
N SER A 243 7.48 -31.17 -40.10
CA SER A 243 7.69 -31.37 -41.54
C SER A 243 6.61 -32.27 -42.18
N GLU A 244 5.40 -32.31 -41.58
CA GLU A 244 4.19 -33.00 -42.10
C GLU A 244 4.35 -34.50 -42.34
N GLN A 245 5.13 -35.15 -41.47
CA GLN A 245 5.31 -36.59 -41.50
C GLN A 245 4.11 -37.32 -40.89
N ASN A 246 3.95 -38.60 -41.25
CA ASN A 246 2.85 -39.41 -40.70
C ASN A 246 3.03 -39.61 -39.19
N PHE A 247 1.98 -39.35 -38.43
CA PHE A 247 1.89 -39.69 -37.01
C PHE A 247 0.62 -40.49 -36.75
N THR A 248 0.75 -41.70 -36.19
CA THR A 248 -0.41 -42.51 -35.79
C THR A 248 -0.65 -42.38 -34.30
N LEU A 249 -1.79 -41.81 -33.95
CA LEU A 249 -2.30 -41.71 -32.59
C LEU A 249 -3.15 -42.95 -32.29
N ASP A 250 -2.66 -43.85 -31.45
CA ASP A 250 -3.38 -45.01 -30.92
C ASP A 250 -3.56 -44.84 -29.41
N MET A 251 -4.76 -44.44 -28.99
CA MET A 251 -5.07 -44.17 -27.58
C MET A 251 -5.57 -45.41 -26.83
N GLY A 252 -5.46 -46.59 -27.42
CA GLY A 252 -5.90 -47.85 -26.83
C GLY A 252 -7.31 -48.26 -27.21
N PRO A 253 -7.79 -49.39 -26.69
CA PRO A 253 -8.91 -50.16 -27.26
C PRO A 253 -10.27 -49.45 -27.23
N GLN A 254 -10.39 -48.34 -26.49
CA GLN A 254 -11.61 -47.54 -26.42
C GLN A 254 -11.71 -46.50 -27.55
N TYR A 255 -10.64 -46.32 -28.33
CA TYR A 255 -10.53 -45.28 -29.35
C TYR A 255 -9.97 -45.85 -30.65
N GLU A 256 -10.55 -45.46 -31.78
CA GLU A 256 -10.03 -45.84 -33.09
C GLU A 256 -8.68 -45.14 -33.36
N PRO A 257 -7.63 -45.88 -33.77
CA PRO A 257 -6.37 -45.28 -34.16
C PRO A 257 -6.54 -44.32 -35.34
N ARG A 258 -5.88 -43.16 -35.28
CA ARG A 258 -5.94 -42.14 -36.33
C ARG A 258 -4.54 -41.74 -36.79
N THR A 259 -4.33 -41.75 -38.10
CA THR A 259 -3.10 -41.24 -38.72
C THR A 259 -3.28 -39.80 -39.18
N PHE A 260 -2.40 -38.93 -38.71
CA PHE A 260 -2.28 -37.53 -39.07
C PHE A 260 -1.17 -37.33 -40.11
N LYS A 261 -1.40 -36.40 -41.04
CA LYS A 261 -0.42 -35.89 -42.02
C LYS A 261 -0.21 -34.38 -41.88
N THR A 262 -0.59 -33.86 -40.73
CA THR A 262 -0.57 -32.44 -40.39
C THR A 262 0.43 -32.23 -39.27
N ARG A 263 0.88 -30.99 -39.10
CA ARG A 263 1.77 -30.63 -38.01
C ARG A 263 1.03 -30.69 -36.67
N PRO A 264 1.72 -30.96 -35.56
CA PRO A 264 1.11 -30.97 -34.23
C PRO A 264 0.73 -29.57 -33.74
N PHE A 265 1.38 -28.51 -34.25
CA PHE A 265 1.17 -27.12 -33.83
C PHE A 265 1.07 -26.19 -35.04
N ASP A 266 0.15 -25.23 -34.99
CA ASP A 266 0.06 -24.13 -35.95
C ASP A 266 1.16 -23.09 -35.70
N ARG A 267 1.48 -22.83 -34.43
CA ARG A 267 2.57 -21.93 -34.01
C ARG A 267 3.42 -22.65 -32.96
N CYS A 268 4.74 -22.66 -33.15
CA CYS A 268 5.68 -23.24 -32.19
C CYS A 268 6.67 -22.16 -31.73
N TYR A 269 6.51 -21.69 -30.49
CA TYR A 269 7.39 -20.73 -29.86
C TYR A 269 8.49 -21.43 -29.07
N LEU A 270 9.75 -21.18 -29.44
CA LEU A 270 10.92 -21.59 -28.69
C LEU A 270 11.35 -20.43 -27.78
N ILE A 271 11.47 -20.72 -26.49
CA ILE A 271 11.66 -19.72 -25.44
C ILE A 271 12.95 -20.05 -24.68
N ASP A 272 14.00 -19.29 -24.94
CA ASP A 272 15.36 -19.49 -24.43
C ASP A 272 15.75 -18.44 -23.39
N SER A 273 16.79 -18.70 -22.59
CA SER A 273 17.26 -17.72 -21.59
C SER A 273 18.02 -16.54 -22.19
N TRP A 274 18.38 -16.61 -23.47
CA TRP A 274 19.10 -15.55 -24.18
C TRP A 274 18.22 -14.92 -25.25
N THR A 275 18.25 -13.61 -25.33
CA THR A 275 17.52 -12.84 -26.36
C THR A 275 18.40 -12.50 -27.56
N GLU A 276 17.79 -12.09 -28.66
CA GLU A 276 18.50 -11.64 -29.87
C GLU A 276 19.43 -10.45 -29.60
N SER A 277 19.13 -9.65 -28.58
CA SER A 277 19.96 -8.52 -28.13
C SER A 277 21.03 -8.91 -27.11
N SER A 278 21.31 -10.20 -26.93
CA SER A 278 22.30 -10.72 -25.96
C SER A 278 22.01 -10.36 -24.51
N LEU A 279 20.72 -10.14 -24.17
CA LEU A 279 20.28 -10.05 -22.78
C LEU A 279 19.98 -11.45 -22.26
N HIS A 280 20.48 -11.75 -21.06
CA HIS A 280 20.20 -13.00 -20.34
C HIS A 280 19.03 -12.81 -19.38
N ILE A 281 18.08 -13.74 -19.42
CA ILE A 281 16.92 -13.79 -18.52
C ILE A 281 17.24 -14.83 -17.46
N GLU A 282 17.37 -14.37 -16.21
CA GLU A 282 17.70 -15.22 -15.07
C GLU A 282 16.43 -15.82 -14.46
N GLY A 283 16.39 -17.14 -14.33
CA GLY A 283 15.36 -17.87 -13.61
C GLY A 283 14.09 -18.17 -14.40
N VAL A 284 13.55 -19.37 -14.15
CA VAL A 284 12.32 -19.88 -14.77
C VAL A 284 11.11 -19.00 -14.43
N ASP A 285 11.11 -18.34 -13.28
CA ASP A 285 10.03 -17.47 -12.82
C ASP A 285 9.84 -16.25 -13.73
N CYS A 286 10.93 -15.57 -14.11
CA CYS A 286 10.86 -14.41 -15.00
C CYS A 286 10.44 -14.82 -16.42
N LEU A 287 11.03 -15.90 -16.94
CA LEU A 287 10.66 -16.46 -18.25
C LEU A 287 9.18 -16.85 -18.30
N SER A 288 8.69 -17.50 -17.25
CA SER A 288 7.30 -17.95 -17.16
C SER A 288 6.32 -16.77 -17.13
N GLU A 289 6.74 -15.65 -16.54
CA GLU A 289 5.96 -14.41 -16.54
C GLU A 289 5.87 -13.77 -17.93
N ILE A 290 6.98 -13.77 -18.68
CA ILE A 290 6.99 -13.31 -20.08
C ILE A 290 6.06 -14.18 -20.92
N ALA A 291 6.19 -15.51 -20.82
CA ALA A 291 5.37 -16.46 -21.57
C ALA A 291 3.87 -16.29 -21.25
N ALA A 292 3.53 -16.14 -19.97
CA ALA A 292 2.17 -15.88 -19.52
C ALA A 292 1.62 -14.57 -20.09
N ASN A 293 2.35 -13.46 -19.95
CA ASN A 293 1.92 -12.17 -20.48
C ASN A 293 1.70 -12.22 -21.99
N VAL A 294 2.64 -12.78 -22.75
CA VAL A 294 2.51 -12.89 -24.21
C VAL A 294 1.32 -13.75 -24.62
N ALA A 295 1.06 -14.87 -23.93
CA ALA A 295 -0.13 -15.68 -24.16
C ALA A 295 -1.42 -14.89 -23.88
N PHE A 296 -1.49 -14.19 -22.74
CA PHE A 296 -2.62 -13.32 -22.40
C PHE A 296 -2.86 -12.26 -23.48
N TYR A 297 -1.80 -11.61 -23.96
CA TYR A 297 -1.88 -10.62 -25.02
C TYR A 297 -2.44 -11.21 -26.30
N ASP A 298 -2.01 -12.40 -26.69
CA ASP A 298 -2.54 -13.08 -27.88
C ASP A 298 -4.07 -13.28 -27.71
N PHE A 299 -4.57 -13.99 -26.70
CA PHE A 299 -6.00 -14.31 -26.65
C PHE A 299 -6.93 -13.23 -26.08
N MET A 300 -6.47 -12.23 -25.31
CA MET A 300 -7.34 -11.23 -24.66
C MET A 300 -7.35 -9.85 -25.31
N THR A 301 -6.49 -9.56 -26.29
CA THR A 301 -6.31 -8.18 -26.77
C THR A 301 -6.56 -7.98 -28.26
N VAL A 302 -6.89 -6.73 -28.63
CA VAL A 302 -7.00 -6.31 -30.04
C VAL A 302 -5.65 -6.47 -30.75
N ALA A 303 -4.54 -6.25 -30.05
CA ALA A 303 -3.20 -6.54 -30.55
C ALA A 303 -3.03 -7.99 -30.97
N GLY A 304 -3.46 -8.93 -30.13
CA GLY A 304 -3.43 -10.35 -30.43
C GLY A 304 -4.27 -10.72 -31.65
N LYS A 305 -5.45 -10.13 -31.81
CA LYS A 305 -6.27 -10.25 -33.04
C LYS A 305 -5.51 -9.79 -34.28
N ARG A 306 -4.84 -8.63 -34.20
CA ARG A 306 -4.04 -8.10 -35.30
C ARG A 306 -2.80 -8.96 -35.57
N HIS A 307 -2.10 -9.42 -34.53
CA HIS A 307 -0.96 -10.32 -34.62
C HIS A 307 -1.33 -11.61 -35.35
N ARG A 308 -2.41 -12.28 -34.93
CA ARG A 308 -2.95 -13.45 -35.63
C ARG A 308 -3.29 -13.15 -37.08
N SER A 309 -3.94 -12.03 -37.38
CA SER A 309 -4.24 -11.64 -38.77
C SER A 309 -2.98 -11.41 -39.61
N VAL A 310 -1.93 -10.80 -39.05
CA VAL A 310 -0.64 -10.65 -39.74
C VAL A 310 0.01 -12.01 -39.96
N ILE A 311 0.00 -12.89 -38.96
CA ILE A 311 0.49 -14.27 -39.09
C ILE A 311 -0.30 -15.02 -40.17
N ASP A 312 -1.62 -14.92 -40.20
CA ASP A 312 -2.48 -15.57 -41.19
C ASP A 312 -2.06 -15.22 -42.62
N ASN A 313 -1.67 -13.96 -42.85
CA ASN A 313 -1.19 -13.49 -44.15
C ASN A 313 0.20 -14.03 -44.52
N VAL A 314 1.00 -14.47 -43.54
CA VAL A 314 2.32 -15.09 -43.75
C VAL A 314 2.36 -16.58 -43.41
N LYS A 315 1.20 -17.21 -43.14
CA LYS A 315 1.10 -18.64 -42.78
C LYS A 315 1.71 -19.55 -43.85
N TYR A 316 1.64 -19.16 -45.12
CA TYR A 316 2.28 -19.88 -46.21
C TYR A 316 3.82 -19.96 -46.07
N LYS A 317 4.43 -19.05 -45.29
CA LYS A 317 5.86 -19.08 -44.98
C LYS A 317 6.20 -19.97 -43.79
N LEU A 318 5.29 -20.10 -42.82
CA LEU A 318 5.47 -20.98 -41.67
C LEU A 318 5.46 -22.42 -42.17
N GLY A 319 6.64 -23.05 -42.15
CA GLY A 319 6.89 -24.39 -42.71
C GLY A 319 7.22 -24.42 -44.20
N ASN A 320 7.65 -23.29 -44.76
CA ASN A 320 8.55 -23.34 -45.92
C ASN A 320 9.81 -24.15 -45.57
N LYS A 321 10.50 -24.62 -46.61
CA LYS A 321 11.79 -25.27 -46.45
C LYS A 321 12.93 -24.28 -46.70
N ILE A 322 13.81 -24.12 -45.71
CA ILE A 322 15.10 -23.44 -45.86
C ILE A 322 16.16 -24.51 -45.71
N CYS A 323 17.03 -24.68 -46.71
CA CYS A 323 18.01 -25.78 -46.76
C CYS A 323 17.35 -27.15 -46.49
N GLU A 324 16.17 -27.38 -47.10
CA GLU A 324 15.34 -28.58 -46.92
C GLU A 324 14.75 -28.80 -45.51
N ARG A 325 14.97 -27.88 -44.57
CA ARG A 325 14.47 -27.93 -43.18
C ARG A 325 13.27 -27.03 -42.95
N SER A 326 12.40 -27.43 -42.04
CA SER A 326 11.19 -26.69 -41.70
C SER A 326 11.53 -25.35 -41.06
N SER A 327 10.91 -24.28 -41.55
CA SER A 327 10.99 -22.92 -40.99
C SER A 327 9.79 -22.61 -40.08
N ALA A 328 9.32 -23.59 -39.32
CA ALA A 328 8.07 -23.48 -38.56
C ALA A 328 8.22 -22.88 -37.14
N TYR A 329 9.40 -22.38 -36.77
CA TYR A 329 9.69 -21.95 -35.41
C TYR A 329 9.63 -20.44 -35.26
N SER A 330 9.18 -20.02 -34.09
CA SER A 330 9.02 -18.61 -33.70
C SER A 330 9.59 -18.37 -32.31
N SER A 331 9.80 -17.11 -31.94
CA SER A 331 10.05 -16.70 -30.56
C SER A 331 9.46 -15.31 -30.32
N PHE A 332 9.41 -14.91 -29.05
CA PHE A 332 8.88 -13.62 -28.62
C PHE A 332 9.68 -13.04 -27.47
N GLY A 333 9.54 -11.74 -27.24
CA GLY A 333 10.06 -11.02 -26.09
C GLY A 333 9.07 -9.97 -25.60
N LEU A 334 9.20 -9.56 -24.34
CA LEU A 334 8.35 -8.56 -23.69
C LEU A 334 9.20 -7.65 -22.81
N SER A 335 8.97 -6.35 -22.93
CA SER A 335 9.47 -5.37 -21.97
C SER A 335 8.44 -4.28 -21.73
N SER A 336 8.42 -3.74 -20.53
CA SER A 336 7.55 -2.65 -20.13
C SER A 336 8.31 -1.61 -19.32
N VAL A 337 7.91 -0.36 -19.46
CA VAL A 337 8.27 0.72 -18.55
C VAL A 337 7.00 1.25 -17.89
N PHE A 338 7.08 1.58 -16.61
CA PHE A 338 5.93 2.14 -15.89
C PHE A 338 6.31 3.24 -14.90
N PHE A 339 5.35 4.12 -14.62
CA PHE A 339 5.40 5.20 -13.64
C PHE A 339 4.43 4.89 -12.50
N ASP A 340 4.91 4.75 -11.27
CA ASP A 340 4.04 4.48 -10.13
C ASP A 340 3.40 5.78 -9.62
N GLY A 341 2.45 6.32 -10.40
CA GLY A 341 1.78 7.58 -10.08
C GLY A 341 1.07 7.56 -8.73
N ALA A 342 0.55 6.39 -8.31
CA ALA A 342 -0.08 6.22 -7.00
C ALA A 342 0.91 6.39 -5.86
N LYS A 343 2.10 5.79 -5.95
CA LYS A 343 3.17 5.99 -4.96
C LYS A 343 3.67 7.42 -4.97
N VAL A 344 3.93 8.01 -6.14
CA VAL A 344 4.39 9.41 -6.25
C VAL A 344 3.37 10.39 -5.67
N LYS A 345 2.08 10.21 -5.95
CA LYS A 345 0.99 10.99 -5.37
C LYS A 345 0.95 10.90 -3.85
N LYS A 346 1.13 9.69 -3.29
CA LYS A 346 1.22 9.50 -1.83
C LYS A 346 2.47 10.16 -1.24
N SER A 347 3.61 10.12 -1.93
CA SER A 347 4.84 10.80 -1.49
C SER A 347 4.65 12.31 -1.45
N CYS A 348 4.12 12.90 -2.52
CA CYS A 348 3.85 14.35 -2.59
C CYS A 348 2.85 14.78 -1.51
N ALA A 349 1.81 13.98 -1.28
CA ALA A 349 0.83 14.23 -0.22
C ALA A 349 1.45 14.21 1.18
N ALA A 350 2.38 13.27 1.44
CA ALA A 350 3.07 13.18 2.72
C ALA A 350 3.98 14.41 2.96
N ILE A 351 4.72 14.84 1.93
CA ILE A 351 5.55 16.06 2.00
C ILE A 351 4.67 17.29 2.27
N LEU A 352 3.55 17.46 1.54
CA LEU A 352 2.63 18.58 1.78
C LEU A 352 2.00 18.52 3.18
N ALA A 353 1.61 17.33 3.65
CA ALA A 353 0.95 17.15 4.94
C ALA A 353 1.88 17.42 6.14
N GLU A 354 3.17 17.10 6.00
CA GLU A 354 4.23 17.50 6.93
C GLU A 354 4.31 19.03 7.01
N GLU A 355 4.51 19.69 5.86
CA GLU A 355 4.63 21.15 5.79
C GLU A 355 3.35 21.84 6.31
N PHE A 356 2.17 21.35 5.90
CA PHE A 356 0.86 21.81 6.34
C PHE A 356 0.70 21.73 7.85
N SER A 357 1.11 20.62 8.47
CA SER A 357 1.01 20.41 9.92
C SER A 357 1.96 21.32 10.70
N SER A 358 3.20 21.50 10.21
CA SER A 358 4.19 22.39 10.85
C SER A 358 3.70 23.85 10.98
N LYS A 359 2.89 24.32 10.01
CA LYS A 359 2.38 25.70 9.95
C LYS A 359 1.28 26.03 10.97
N PHE A 360 0.70 25.03 11.66
CA PHE A 360 -0.23 25.30 12.77
C PHE A 360 0.47 25.77 14.05
N ILE A 361 1.78 25.52 14.17
CA ILE A 361 2.59 25.90 15.33
C ILE A 361 3.49 27.08 14.94
N LYS A 362 2.87 28.22 14.60
CA LYS A 362 3.61 29.45 14.25
C LYS A 362 4.33 30.03 15.46
N ILE A 363 5.48 30.67 15.23
CA ILE A 363 6.14 31.51 16.22
C ILE A 363 5.27 32.77 16.40
N CYS A 364 4.92 33.11 17.65
CA CYS A 364 4.15 34.31 17.96
C CYS A 364 5.03 35.45 18.49
N ASP A 365 4.63 36.70 18.21
CA ASP A 365 5.27 37.88 18.79
C ASP A 365 4.92 38.02 20.28
N LYS A 366 5.94 37.99 21.14
CA LYS A 366 5.79 38.11 22.59
C LYS A 366 5.17 39.45 23.01
N LYS A 367 5.39 40.53 22.24
CA LYS A 367 4.84 41.84 22.57
C LYS A 367 3.32 41.87 22.35
N SER A 368 2.83 41.30 21.25
CA SER A 368 1.39 41.11 21.00
C SER A 368 0.72 40.32 22.14
N VAL A 369 1.30 39.18 22.53
CA VAL A 369 0.77 38.35 23.63
C VAL A 369 0.65 39.16 24.92
N LYS A 370 1.72 39.86 25.30
CA LYS A 370 1.74 40.69 26.52
C LYS A 370 0.67 41.79 26.49
N ASN A 371 0.46 42.44 25.35
CA ASN A 371 -0.58 43.46 25.19
C ASN A 371 -1.99 42.87 25.37
N SER A 372 -2.27 41.70 24.78
CA SER A 372 -3.55 41.00 24.97
C SER A 372 -3.79 40.61 26.43
N VAL A 373 -2.77 40.13 27.14
CA VAL A 373 -2.88 39.78 28.56
C VAL A 373 -3.19 41.01 29.41
N ASN A 374 -2.47 42.11 29.19
CA ASN A 374 -2.73 43.36 29.92
C ASN A 374 -4.14 43.88 29.67
N GLU A 375 -4.63 43.82 28.43
CA GLU A 375 -5.98 44.20 28.08
C GLU A 375 -7.03 43.28 28.72
N PHE A 376 -6.78 41.98 28.76
CA PHE A 376 -7.64 41.01 29.43
C PHE A 376 -7.75 41.31 30.94
N VAL A 377 -6.62 41.55 31.61
CA VAL A 377 -6.57 41.94 33.04
C VAL A 377 -7.38 43.22 33.27
N ARG A 378 -7.23 44.22 32.39
CA ARG A 378 -7.95 45.50 32.48
C ARG A 378 -9.46 45.34 32.30
N LEU A 379 -9.89 44.60 31.27
CA LEU A 379 -11.31 44.39 30.96
C LEU A 379 -12.04 43.59 32.04
N ASN A 380 -11.33 42.65 32.68
CA ASN A 380 -11.87 41.81 33.74
C ASN A 380 -11.69 42.40 35.14
N LYS A 381 -11.04 43.57 35.27
CA LYS A 381 -10.75 44.25 36.55
C LYS A 381 -10.04 43.30 37.54
N LEU A 382 -8.83 42.89 37.17
CA LEU A 382 -8.04 41.92 37.93
C LEU A 382 -6.72 42.51 38.44
N ASN A 383 -6.56 43.83 38.46
CA ASN A 383 -5.27 44.45 38.78
C ASN A 383 -5.19 44.82 40.27
N GLU A 384 -4.19 44.30 40.98
CA GLU A 384 -3.89 44.69 42.38
C GLU A 384 -2.70 45.64 42.52
N GLU A 385 -1.92 45.84 41.47
CA GLU A 385 -0.75 46.72 41.54
C GLU A 385 -1.14 48.21 41.45
N VAL A 386 -2.22 48.50 40.73
CA VAL A 386 -2.63 49.88 40.38
C VAL A 386 -4.02 50.23 40.92
N THR A 387 -4.98 49.29 40.93
CA THR A 387 -6.40 49.61 41.16
C THR A 387 -7.11 48.78 42.24
N ASP A 388 -6.43 47.84 42.90
CA ASP A 388 -7.01 47.03 44.00
C ASP A 388 -8.35 46.36 43.61
N ASP A 389 -8.47 45.90 42.37
CA ASP A 389 -9.77 45.57 41.79
C ASP A 389 -10.48 44.41 42.51
N VAL A 390 -9.77 43.31 42.77
CA VAL A 390 -10.37 42.11 43.36
C VAL A 390 -10.65 42.33 44.82
N ILE A 391 -9.74 42.94 45.58
CA ILE A 391 -10.01 43.24 47.00
C ILE A 391 -11.19 44.22 47.14
N THR A 392 -11.33 45.18 46.23
CA THR A 392 -12.47 46.10 46.19
C THR A 392 -13.77 45.35 45.91
N TYR A 393 -13.76 44.42 44.96
CA TYR A 393 -14.92 43.59 44.65
C TYR A 393 -15.30 42.68 45.84
N MET A 394 -14.33 42.02 46.46
CA MET A 394 -14.56 41.14 47.62
C MET A 394 -15.18 41.89 48.80
N ARG A 395 -14.75 43.14 49.05
CA ARG A 395 -15.22 43.98 50.16
C ARG A 395 -16.70 44.37 50.08
N SER A 396 -17.30 44.35 48.90
CA SER A 396 -18.65 44.90 48.69
C SER A 396 -19.74 44.00 49.29
N ASP A 397 -20.69 44.60 50.01
CA ASP A 397 -21.92 43.89 50.42
C ASP A 397 -23.10 44.08 49.44
N GLY A 398 -22.82 44.62 48.26
CA GLY A 398 -23.81 44.95 47.24
C GLY A 398 -24.40 46.36 47.35
N ARG A 399 -24.11 47.10 48.44
CA ARG A 399 -24.48 48.51 48.58
C ARG A 399 -23.29 49.40 48.97
N ALA A 400 -22.46 48.93 49.90
CA ALA A 400 -21.34 49.68 50.44
C ALA A 400 -20.14 48.75 50.74
N PRO A 401 -18.92 49.30 50.85
CA PRO A 401 -17.78 48.53 51.34
C PRO A 401 -18.01 48.11 52.80
N VAL A 402 -17.79 46.83 53.11
CA VAL A 402 -17.84 46.33 54.49
C VAL A 402 -16.70 46.96 55.29
N LYS A 403 -17.09 47.78 56.28
CA LYS A 403 -16.19 48.42 57.23
C LYS A 403 -16.95 48.71 58.53
N ILE A 404 -16.31 48.48 59.67
CA ILE A 404 -16.92 48.72 60.97
C ILE A 404 -16.61 50.14 61.42
N PHE A 405 -17.66 50.83 61.87
CA PHE A 405 -17.59 52.11 62.55
C PHE A 405 -18.44 52.03 63.82
N LYS A 406 -17.94 52.61 64.92
CA LYS A 406 -18.69 52.72 66.18
C LYS A 406 -18.36 54.06 66.82
N ASN A 407 -19.39 54.86 67.12
CA ASN A 407 -19.19 56.11 67.83
C ASN A 407 -19.11 55.82 69.34
N PRO A 408 -18.00 56.17 70.03
CA PRO A 408 -17.87 55.92 71.45
C PRO A 408 -18.95 56.55 72.33
N SER A 409 -19.53 57.69 71.91
CA SER A 409 -20.60 58.37 72.66
C SER A 409 -21.88 57.55 72.79
N GLU A 410 -22.07 56.53 71.95
CA GLU A 410 -23.20 55.60 72.07
C GLU A 410 -23.18 54.80 73.38
N PHE A 411 -22.04 54.76 74.07
CA PHE A 411 -21.90 54.12 75.38
C PHE A 411 -22.04 55.09 76.57
N ASP A 412 -22.29 56.38 76.34
CA ASP A 412 -22.51 57.39 77.41
C ASP A 412 -23.78 57.10 78.25
N VAL A 413 -24.71 56.33 77.71
CA VAL A 413 -26.00 55.99 78.34
C VAL A 413 -25.89 54.92 79.42
N PHE A 414 -24.80 54.16 79.47
CA PHE A 414 -24.63 53.04 80.41
C PHE A 414 -23.96 53.50 81.70
N SER A 415 -24.34 52.87 82.83
CA SER A 415 -23.67 53.09 84.11
C SER A 415 -22.26 52.47 84.09
N MET A 416 -21.36 52.98 84.94
CA MET A 416 -19.95 52.60 84.94
C MET A 416 -19.74 51.09 85.17
N ASP A 417 -20.50 50.50 86.10
CA ASP A 417 -20.42 49.07 86.42
C ASP A 417 -20.88 48.16 85.26
N GLN A 418 -21.60 48.73 84.28
CA GLN A 418 -22.13 48.02 83.11
C GLN A 418 -21.36 48.33 81.82
N MET A 419 -20.61 49.42 81.77
CA MET A 419 -19.99 49.95 80.54
C MET A 419 -19.05 48.95 79.86
N LEU A 420 -18.12 48.34 80.61
CA LEU A 420 -17.18 47.37 80.04
C LEU A 420 -17.89 46.12 79.52
N ALA A 421 -18.93 45.65 80.23
CA ALA A 421 -19.71 44.49 79.83
C ALA A 421 -20.48 44.75 78.52
N GLU A 422 -21.06 45.94 78.35
CA GLU A 422 -21.77 46.31 77.11
C GLU A 422 -20.81 46.53 75.93
N ILE A 423 -19.62 47.09 76.15
CA ILE A 423 -18.57 47.19 75.11
C ILE A 423 -18.13 45.79 74.67
N GLN A 424 -17.86 44.89 75.62
CA GLN A 424 -17.48 43.50 75.33
C GLN A 424 -18.61 42.74 74.63
N LYS A 425 -19.86 42.98 75.00
CA LYS A 425 -21.04 42.41 74.35
C LYS A 425 -21.17 42.88 72.91
N TRP A 426 -21.12 44.19 72.64
CA TRP A 426 -21.14 44.74 71.28
C TRP A 426 -20.00 44.16 70.43
N TYR A 427 -18.78 44.13 70.98
CA TYR A 427 -17.62 43.58 70.27
C TYR A 427 -17.81 42.08 69.95
N SER A 428 -18.38 41.32 70.89
CA SER A 428 -18.69 39.89 70.69
C SER A 428 -19.82 39.69 69.69
N GLU A 429 -20.87 40.51 69.71
CA GLU A 429 -21.96 40.47 68.73
C GLU A 429 -21.46 40.78 67.31
N ILE A 430 -20.61 41.80 67.16
CA ILE A 430 -19.97 42.11 65.87
C ILE A 430 -19.17 40.90 65.38
N LYS A 431 -18.31 40.32 66.23
CA LYS A 431 -17.43 39.22 65.83
C LYS A 431 -18.14 37.89 65.59
N ASN A 432 -19.16 37.57 66.39
CA ASN A 432 -19.78 36.24 66.37
C ASN A 432 -21.10 36.19 65.59
N ILE A 433 -21.68 37.33 65.23
CA ILE A 433 -22.97 37.40 64.51
C ILE A 433 -22.81 38.18 63.21
N TYR A 434 -22.47 39.48 63.29
CA TYR A 434 -22.43 40.35 62.11
C TYR A 434 -21.33 39.95 61.12
N MET A 435 -20.11 39.70 61.61
CA MET A 435 -18.97 39.36 60.76
C MET A 435 -19.15 38.02 60.02
N PRO A 436 -19.61 36.93 60.65
CA PRO A 436 -19.94 35.69 59.93
C PRO A 436 -20.94 35.87 58.79
N GLU A 437 -21.97 36.71 58.97
CA GLU A 437 -22.92 37.02 57.88
C GLU A 437 -22.24 37.76 56.71
N LYS A 438 -21.36 38.72 57.02
CA LYS A 438 -20.61 39.44 55.99
C LYS A 438 -19.58 38.54 55.29
N TYR A 439 -18.89 37.67 56.02
CA TYR A 439 -17.95 36.70 55.44
C TYR A 439 -18.64 35.76 54.45
N LYS A 440 -19.84 35.26 54.78
CA LYS A 440 -20.64 34.45 53.86
C LYS A 440 -20.97 35.18 52.55
N LEU A 441 -21.19 36.49 52.61
CA LEU A 441 -21.43 37.30 51.40
C LEU A 441 -20.14 37.51 50.59
N MET A 442 -19.01 37.72 51.26
CA MET A 442 -17.70 37.82 50.60
C MET A 442 -17.30 36.49 49.94
N ASP A 443 -17.61 35.34 50.56
CA ASP A 443 -17.45 34.02 49.95
C ASP A 443 -18.30 33.87 48.69
N GLN A 444 -19.53 34.39 48.69
CA GLN A 444 -20.36 34.41 47.48
C GLN A 444 -19.78 35.30 46.39
N ASN A 445 -19.13 36.42 46.76
CA ASN A 445 -18.43 37.27 45.80
C ASN A 445 -17.25 36.52 45.18
N LEU A 446 -16.49 35.77 45.97
CA LEU A 446 -15.42 34.88 45.50
C LEU A 446 -15.94 33.89 44.44
N GLU A 447 -17.03 33.18 44.72
CA GLU A 447 -17.60 32.22 43.76
C GLU A 447 -18.07 32.91 42.48
N LYS A 448 -18.78 34.04 42.58
CA LYS A 448 -19.30 34.79 41.43
C LYS A 448 -18.18 35.33 40.53
N LEU A 449 -17.17 35.95 41.12
CA LEU A 449 -16.06 36.52 40.35
C LEU A 449 -15.23 35.41 39.69
N SER A 450 -14.93 34.34 40.44
CA SER A 450 -14.22 33.16 39.91
C SER A 450 -14.94 32.60 38.67
N ALA A 451 -16.25 32.35 38.77
CA ALA A 451 -17.03 31.81 37.67
C ALA A 451 -17.08 32.77 36.45
N ALA A 452 -17.21 34.07 36.68
CA ALA A 452 -17.25 35.07 35.61
C ALA A 452 -15.92 35.16 34.85
N VAL A 453 -14.81 35.21 35.58
CA VAL A 453 -13.46 35.34 35.00
C VAL A 453 -13.06 34.07 34.28
N VAL A 454 -13.32 32.89 34.86
CA VAL A 454 -13.09 31.60 34.20
C VAL A 454 -13.83 31.52 32.87
N LYS A 455 -15.12 31.90 32.84
CA LYS A 455 -15.90 31.94 31.60
C LYS A 455 -15.30 32.88 30.55
N ASN A 456 -14.77 34.03 30.99
CA ASN A 456 -14.14 34.99 30.08
C ASN A 456 -12.79 34.46 29.54
N ILE A 457 -12.01 33.73 30.34
CA ILE A 457 -10.80 33.04 29.88
C ILE A 457 -11.16 31.99 28.83
N GLU A 458 -12.15 31.13 29.10
CA GLU A 458 -12.60 30.10 28.16
C GLU A 458 -13.03 30.71 26.82
N LYS A 459 -13.81 31.79 26.87
CA LYS A 459 -14.24 32.52 25.66
C LYS A 459 -13.06 33.14 24.91
N GLU A 460 -12.08 33.70 25.61
CA GLU A 460 -10.90 34.29 24.97
C GLU A 460 -10.05 33.23 24.27
N ILE A 461 -9.87 32.06 24.90
CA ILE A 461 -9.18 30.92 24.27
C ILE A 461 -9.97 30.39 23.08
N GLU A 462 -11.29 30.32 23.16
CA GLU A 462 -12.15 29.97 22.03
C GLU A 462 -11.95 30.95 20.86
N ASN A 463 -11.90 32.25 21.13
CA ASN A 463 -11.66 33.29 20.12
C ASN A 463 -10.25 33.19 19.51
N ILE A 464 -9.22 32.92 20.32
CA ILE A 464 -7.85 32.78 19.81
C ILE A 464 -7.72 31.54 18.91
N LEU A 465 -8.30 30.41 19.33
CA LEU A 465 -8.23 29.14 18.60
C LEU A 465 -9.16 29.10 17.37
N SER A 466 -10.24 29.87 17.37
CA SER A 466 -11.08 30.10 16.18
C SER A 466 -10.55 31.23 15.30
N GLY A 467 -9.71 32.10 15.86
CA GLY A 467 -9.10 33.27 15.22
C GLY A 467 -8.07 32.88 14.16
N ARG A 468 -8.12 33.60 13.03
CA ARG A 468 -7.45 33.24 11.77
C ARG A 468 -5.93 33.48 11.74
N GLU A 469 -5.37 34.21 12.70
CA GLU A 469 -3.96 34.67 12.64
C GLU A 469 -3.05 34.20 13.79
N LEU A 470 -3.62 33.89 14.97
CA LEU A 470 -2.84 33.73 16.21
C LEU A 470 -2.47 32.26 16.51
N GLY A 471 -3.42 31.33 16.37
CA GLY A 471 -3.18 29.89 16.44
C GLY A 471 -2.88 29.32 17.84
N ILE A 472 -2.53 28.03 17.88
CA ILE A 472 -2.38 27.23 19.12
C ILE A 472 -1.25 27.74 20.01
N ASN A 473 -0.11 28.10 19.42
CA ASN A 473 1.05 28.58 20.17
C ASN A 473 0.77 29.94 20.84
N TYR A 474 -0.04 30.81 20.22
CA TYR A 474 -0.45 32.07 20.85
C TYR A 474 -1.35 31.82 22.06
N ALA A 475 -2.30 30.88 21.97
CA ALA A 475 -3.18 30.52 23.09
C ALA A 475 -2.36 30.00 24.31
N GLU A 476 -1.36 29.16 24.06
CA GLU A 476 -0.46 28.64 25.10
C GLU A 476 0.33 29.77 25.78
N GLN A 477 0.91 30.68 24.98
CA GLN A 477 1.69 31.81 25.49
C GLN A 477 0.82 32.83 26.23
N PHE A 478 -0.42 33.06 25.76
CA PHE A 478 -1.39 33.90 26.44
C PHE A 478 -1.74 33.34 27.83
N LEU A 479 -2.09 32.06 27.92
CA LEU A 479 -2.40 31.39 29.20
C LEU A 479 -1.20 31.42 30.15
N SER A 480 0.00 31.12 29.65
CA SER A 480 1.22 31.16 30.46
C SER A 480 1.53 32.56 30.98
N SER A 481 1.43 33.58 30.12
CA SER A 481 1.69 34.96 30.53
C SER A 481 0.60 35.48 31.48
N LEU A 482 -0.65 35.07 31.32
CA LEU A 482 -1.73 35.42 32.23
C LEU A 482 -1.54 34.76 33.62
N ASP A 483 -1.19 33.47 33.67
CA ASP A 483 -0.89 32.76 34.93
C ASP A 483 0.24 33.46 35.71
N ILE A 484 1.31 33.87 35.02
CA ILE A 484 2.42 34.63 35.63
C ILE A 484 1.92 35.95 36.23
N SER A 485 1.11 36.72 35.50
CA SER A 485 0.57 37.99 35.99
C SER A 485 -0.34 37.80 37.22
N LEU A 486 -1.23 36.82 37.20
CA LEU A 486 -2.17 36.57 38.30
C LEU A 486 -1.46 36.03 39.56
N ARG A 487 -0.42 35.21 39.40
CA ARG A 487 0.42 34.77 40.53
C ARG A 487 1.15 35.92 41.18
N ALA A 488 1.67 36.87 40.40
CA ALA A 488 2.32 38.05 40.94
C ALA A 488 1.38 38.88 41.84
N PHE A 489 0.10 39.03 41.45
CA PHE A 489 -0.91 39.68 42.30
C PHE A 489 -1.21 38.87 43.57
N SER A 490 -1.34 37.54 43.45
CA SER A 490 -1.53 36.65 44.61
C SER A 490 -0.39 36.76 45.63
N ASP A 491 0.86 36.74 45.16
CA ASP A 491 2.05 36.85 46.01
C ASP A 491 2.14 38.21 46.71
N MET A 492 1.79 39.29 46.00
CA MET A 492 1.71 40.64 46.55
C MET A 492 0.70 40.70 47.71
N LEU A 493 -0.52 40.21 47.48
CA LEU A 493 -1.57 40.19 48.50
C LEU A 493 -1.22 39.30 49.70
N ALA A 494 -0.50 38.19 49.48
CA ALA A 494 -0.03 37.33 50.56
C ALA A 494 0.96 38.06 51.48
N ALA A 495 1.90 38.82 50.90
CA ALA A 495 2.82 39.65 51.66
C ALA A 495 2.09 40.76 52.44
N GLU A 496 1.10 41.41 51.84
CA GLU A 496 0.27 42.41 52.52
C GLU A 496 -0.54 41.83 53.68
N ALA A 497 -1.22 40.69 53.47
CA ALA A 497 -2.00 40.02 54.50
C ALA A 497 -1.13 39.66 55.71
N GLN A 498 0.10 39.17 55.46
CA GLN A 498 1.04 38.86 56.53
C GLN A 498 1.45 40.11 57.32
N LYS A 499 1.75 41.22 56.63
CA LYS A 499 2.06 42.50 57.28
C LYS A 499 0.91 42.97 58.19
N ILE A 500 -0.33 42.82 57.74
CA ILE A 500 -1.52 43.20 58.52
C ILE A 500 -1.71 42.27 59.73
N ARG A 501 -1.49 40.95 59.58
CA ARG A 501 -1.52 40.01 60.71
C ARG A 501 -0.51 40.39 61.80
N ASP A 502 0.69 40.79 61.41
CA ASP A 502 1.73 41.21 62.35
C ASP A 502 1.34 42.49 63.09
N GLN A 503 0.78 43.48 62.38
CA GLN A 503 0.22 44.70 62.98
C GLN A 503 -0.93 44.39 63.96
N LYS A 504 -1.85 43.50 63.57
CA LYS A 504 -2.96 43.06 64.40
C LYS A 504 -2.49 42.37 65.68
N LYS A 505 -1.45 41.53 65.59
CA LYS A 505 -0.87 40.86 66.76
C LYS A 505 -0.35 41.86 67.80
N GLN A 506 0.33 42.93 67.36
CA GLN A 506 0.79 43.99 68.24
C GLN A 506 -0.38 44.76 68.87
N LEU A 507 -1.41 45.06 68.08
CA LEU A 507 -2.61 45.72 68.57
C LEU A 507 -3.33 44.91 69.66
N MET A 508 -3.48 43.60 69.45
CA MET A 508 -4.16 42.72 70.41
C MET A 508 -3.44 42.61 71.75
N ILE A 509 -2.10 42.71 71.77
CA ILE A 509 -1.32 42.80 73.00
C ILE A 509 -1.65 44.11 73.74
N ALA A 510 -1.69 45.23 73.02
CA ALA A 510 -2.03 46.53 73.59
C ALA A 510 -3.45 46.60 74.19
N ILE A 511 -4.45 46.02 73.50
CA ILE A 511 -5.84 45.96 73.99
C ILE A 511 -5.91 45.16 75.31
N LYS A 512 -5.32 43.96 75.34
CA LYS A 512 -5.44 43.05 76.49
C LYS A 512 -4.66 43.50 77.73
N VAL A 513 -3.44 44.00 77.55
CA VAL A 513 -2.52 44.28 78.67
C VAL A 513 -2.69 45.70 79.19
N ASN A 514 -2.85 46.67 78.30
CA ASN A 514 -2.79 48.09 78.67
C ASN A 514 -4.19 48.71 78.77
N LYS A 515 -5.03 48.59 77.73
CA LYS A 515 -6.25 49.41 77.63
C LYS A 515 -7.41 48.94 78.50
N VAL A 516 -7.65 47.62 78.59
CA VAL A 516 -8.66 47.08 79.53
C VAL A 516 -8.26 47.34 80.99
N THR A 517 -6.97 47.17 81.31
CA THR A 517 -6.41 47.42 82.64
C THR A 517 -6.47 48.90 83.02
N GLU A 518 -6.17 49.79 82.07
CA GLU A 518 -6.23 51.25 82.25
C GLU A 518 -7.67 51.73 82.49
N LEU A 519 -8.63 51.21 81.74
CA LEU A 519 -10.05 51.50 81.96
C LEU A 519 -10.51 51.01 83.36
N LEU A 520 -10.14 49.79 83.77
CA LEU A 520 -10.43 49.26 85.10
C LEU A 520 -9.78 50.08 86.24
N GLY A 521 -8.52 50.49 86.06
CA GLY A 521 -7.81 51.35 87.02
C GLY A 521 -8.39 52.75 87.13
N SER A 522 -8.94 53.29 86.02
CA SER A 522 -9.61 54.59 86.02
C SER A 522 -10.92 54.58 86.82
N PHE A 523 -11.66 53.46 86.85
CA PHE A 523 -12.86 53.29 87.68
C PHE A 523 -12.53 53.29 89.18
N LEU A 524 -11.38 52.75 89.59
CA LEU A 524 -10.92 52.77 90.99
C LEU A 524 -10.49 54.18 91.46
N SER A 525 -10.17 55.08 90.52
CA SER A 525 -9.65 56.44 90.77
C SER A 525 -10.74 57.52 90.79
N TYR A 526 -12.02 57.11 90.78
CA TYR A 526 -13.21 57.91 90.44
C TYR A 526 -13.46 59.14 91.32
N ILE A 527 -12.88 59.24 92.52
CA ILE A 527 -13.17 60.34 93.44
C ILE A 527 -12.73 61.72 92.87
N ILE A 528 -11.93 61.80 91.79
CA ILE A 528 -11.36 63.09 91.31
C ILE A 528 -11.47 63.40 89.79
N TYR A 529 -11.66 62.49 88.81
CA TYR A 529 -11.68 62.87 87.37
C TYR A 529 -12.57 62.03 86.41
N ARG A 530 -13.70 62.60 85.93
CA ARG A 530 -14.62 61.99 84.93
C ARG A 530 -14.05 61.92 83.51
N SER A 531 -13.17 62.86 83.12
CA SER A 531 -12.60 62.94 81.77
C SER A 531 -11.70 61.76 81.40
N LYS A 532 -10.95 61.22 82.37
CA LYS A 532 -10.02 60.09 82.14
C LYS A 532 -10.74 58.78 81.79
N ILE A 533 -11.93 58.56 82.32
CA ILE A 533 -12.74 57.37 82.04
C ILE A 533 -13.27 57.42 80.60
N THR A 534 -13.73 58.60 80.16
CA THR A 534 -14.20 58.84 78.79
C THR A 534 -13.07 58.59 77.79
N GLU A 535 -11.88 59.11 78.06
CA GLU A 535 -10.69 58.93 77.20
C GLU A 535 -10.28 57.46 77.08
N ALA A 536 -10.13 56.74 78.20
CA ALA A 536 -9.75 55.32 78.21
C ALA A 536 -10.81 54.42 77.52
N ARG A 537 -12.09 54.77 77.64
CA ARG A 537 -13.19 54.09 76.96
C ARG A 537 -13.11 54.29 75.44
N ASP A 538 -12.99 55.54 75.00
CA ASP A 538 -12.98 55.89 73.58
C ASP A 538 -11.80 55.20 72.88
N GLU A 539 -10.62 55.23 73.49
CA GLU A 539 -9.45 54.51 73.00
C GLU A 539 -9.69 52.99 72.88
N LEU A 540 -10.29 52.36 73.91
CA LEU A 540 -10.63 50.93 73.85
C LEU A 540 -11.58 50.60 72.70
N ILE A 541 -12.61 51.42 72.48
CA ILE A 541 -13.58 51.23 71.39
C ILE A 541 -12.89 51.41 70.04
N TYR A 542 -12.08 52.44 69.85
CA TYR A 542 -11.37 52.66 68.59
C TYR A 542 -10.42 51.50 68.26
N GLU A 543 -9.67 50.99 69.23
CA GLU A 543 -8.76 49.86 69.01
C GLU A 543 -9.53 48.54 68.77
N MET A 544 -10.69 48.33 69.41
CA MET A 544 -11.57 47.20 69.10
C MET A 544 -12.18 47.29 67.69
N VAL A 545 -12.61 48.48 67.25
CA VAL A 545 -13.06 48.72 65.86
C VAL A 545 -11.92 48.43 64.88
N LYS A 546 -10.70 48.86 65.20
CA LYS A 546 -9.51 48.63 64.37
C LYS A 546 -9.17 47.14 64.28
N ASP A 547 -9.30 46.38 65.37
CA ASP A 547 -9.08 44.92 65.36
C ASP A 547 -10.06 44.19 64.43
N VAL A 548 -11.36 44.53 64.48
CA VAL A 548 -12.36 43.95 63.56
C VAL A 548 -12.09 44.35 62.11
N ASN A 549 -11.67 45.60 61.87
CA ASN A 549 -11.31 46.03 60.52
C ASN A 549 -10.04 45.32 60.02
N PHE A 550 -9.06 45.01 60.89
CA PHE A 550 -7.94 44.15 60.51
C PHE A 550 -8.38 42.73 60.15
N ASP A 551 -9.34 42.15 60.88
CA ASP A 551 -9.96 40.87 60.50
C ASP A 551 -10.56 40.92 59.09
N ILE A 552 -11.28 41.99 58.76
CA ILE A 552 -11.83 42.23 57.42
C ILE A 552 -10.72 42.33 56.37
N GLU A 553 -9.68 43.13 56.62
CA GLU A 553 -8.57 43.35 55.67
C GLU A 553 -7.79 42.06 55.37
N ILE A 554 -7.58 41.22 56.39
CA ILE A 554 -6.90 39.93 56.23
C ILE A 554 -7.79 38.99 55.43
N TYR A 555 -9.07 38.86 55.81
CA TYR A 555 -9.99 37.94 55.18
C TYR A 555 -10.24 38.27 53.70
N ILE A 556 -10.39 39.54 53.34
CA ILE A 556 -10.55 39.96 51.94
C ILE A 556 -9.33 39.58 51.09
N ARG A 557 -8.12 39.74 51.63
CA ARG A 557 -6.88 39.35 50.92
C ARG A 557 -6.78 37.84 50.79
N GLU A 558 -7.14 37.08 51.83
CA GLU A 558 -7.21 35.62 51.76
C GLU A 558 -8.20 35.15 50.69
N LEU A 559 -9.36 35.80 50.56
CA LEU A 559 -10.32 35.53 49.49
C LEU A 559 -9.79 35.91 48.11
N ALA A 560 -9.12 37.05 47.97
CA ALA A 560 -8.51 37.45 46.70
C ALA A 560 -7.37 36.51 46.28
N ILE A 561 -6.52 36.07 47.21
CA ILE A 561 -5.50 35.03 47.00
C ILE A 561 -6.16 33.72 46.56
N SER A 562 -7.23 33.31 47.24
CA SER A 562 -8.02 32.11 46.89
C SER A 562 -8.61 32.24 45.48
N PHE A 563 -9.12 33.41 45.11
CA PHE A 563 -9.58 33.72 43.76
C PHE A 563 -8.47 33.53 42.72
N TYR A 564 -7.32 34.19 42.88
CA TYR A 564 -6.21 34.08 41.92
C TYR A 564 -5.73 32.63 41.78
N ASN A 565 -5.59 31.92 42.91
CA ASN A 565 -5.18 30.51 42.89
C ASN A 565 -6.19 29.61 42.15
N ARG A 566 -7.50 29.83 42.33
CA ARG A 566 -8.55 29.09 41.59
C ARG A 566 -8.51 29.38 40.09
N VAL A 567 -8.33 30.65 39.71
CA VAL A 567 -8.23 31.03 38.29
C VAL A 567 -6.96 30.45 37.66
N CYS A 568 -5.80 30.52 38.33
CA CYS A 568 -4.55 29.91 37.85
C CYS A 568 -4.63 28.38 37.73
N ALA A 569 -5.31 27.71 38.66
CA ALA A 569 -5.58 26.28 38.55
C ALA A 569 -6.40 25.97 37.29
N ARG A 570 -7.45 26.77 37.02
CA ARG A 570 -8.27 26.61 35.82
C ARG A 570 -7.51 26.94 34.52
N ILE A 571 -6.64 27.95 34.53
CA ILE A 571 -5.72 28.24 33.41
C ILE A 571 -4.85 27.03 33.11
N SER A 572 -4.30 26.39 34.14
CA SER A 572 -3.47 25.19 33.99
C SER A 572 -4.26 24.02 33.38
N GLU A 573 -5.50 23.82 33.81
CA GLU A 573 -6.41 22.81 33.24
C GLU A 573 -6.71 23.07 31.76
N ILE A 574 -7.09 24.30 31.39
CA ILE A 574 -7.38 24.67 29.99
C ILE A 574 -6.13 24.51 29.12
N SER A 575 -4.98 24.96 29.62
CA SER A 575 -3.69 24.84 28.94
C SER A 575 -3.35 23.38 28.65
N ALA A 576 -3.49 22.49 29.63
CA ALA A 576 -3.18 21.07 29.45
C ALA A 576 -4.22 20.32 28.60
N ALA A 577 -5.51 20.45 28.95
CA ALA A 577 -6.57 19.63 28.37
C ALA A 577 -6.96 20.04 26.95
N GLN A 578 -6.90 21.33 26.64
CA GLN A 578 -7.33 21.87 25.34
C GLN A 578 -6.13 22.25 24.46
N VAL A 579 -5.30 23.18 24.90
CA VAL A 579 -4.22 23.74 24.05
C VAL A 579 -3.08 22.73 23.86
N GLY A 580 -2.63 22.10 24.94
CA GLY A 580 -1.55 21.13 24.94
C GLY A 580 -1.89 19.84 24.19
N SER A 581 -3.13 19.35 24.34
CA SER A 581 -3.60 18.18 23.60
C SER A 581 -3.64 18.42 22.09
N LEU A 582 -4.11 19.59 21.65
CA LEU A 582 -4.09 20.03 20.25
C LEU A 582 -2.66 20.15 19.71
N LYS A 583 -1.77 20.82 20.44
CA LYS A 583 -0.36 20.99 20.05
C LYS A 583 0.35 19.63 19.90
N ASN A 584 0.15 18.72 20.85
CA ASN A 584 0.73 17.38 20.80
C ASN A 584 0.20 16.56 19.64
N PHE A 585 -1.10 16.67 19.33
CA PHE A 585 -1.70 15.98 18.17
C PHE A 585 -1.08 16.45 16.85
N ILE A 586 -0.96 17.77 16.64
CA ILE A 586 -0.37 18.31 15.41
C ILE A 586 1.10 17.95 15.28
N GLY A 587 1.89 18.07 16.35
CA GLY A 587 3.29 17.65 16.35
C GLY A 587 3.46 16.14 16.13
N ALA A 588 2.48 15.32 16.49
CA ALA A 588 2.46 13.89 16.14
C ALA A 588 2.16 13.67 14.64
N CYS A 589 1.22 14.43 14.06
CA CYS A 589 0.90 14.37 12.63
C CYS A 589 2.12 14.77 11.78
N GLU A 590 2.81 15.86 12.13
CA GLU A 590 4.03 16.31 11.45
C GLU A 590 5.08 15.18 11.38
N LYS A 591 5.39 14.56 12.52
CA LYS A 591 6.34 13.43 12.58
C LYS A 591 5.85 12.18 11.85
N GLU A 592 4.55 11.90 11.88
CA GLU A 592 3.93 10.79 11.15
C GLU A 592 4.13 10.97 9.64
N PHE A 593 3.83 12.16 9.12
CA PHE A 593 3.94 12.47 7.70
C PHE A 593 5.39 12.57 7.22
N GLU A 594 6.30 13.13 8.02
CA GLU A 594 7.75 13.13 7.74
C GLU A 594 8.26 11.68 7.58
N LYS A 595 7.90 10.80 8.53
CA LYS A 595 8.27 9.38 8.47
C LYS A 595 7.70 8.72 7.23
N LYS A 596 6.42 8.97 6.92
CA LYS A 596 5.72 8.41 5.75
C LYS A 596 6.36 8.87 4.44
N ALA A 597 6.72 10.15 4.32
CA ALA A 597 7.44 10.68 3.16
C ALA A 597 8.79 9.98 2.98
N ARG A 598 9.56 9.84 4.06
CA ARG A 598 10.86 9.15 4.05
C ARG A 598 10.75 7.67 3.62
N GLU A 599 9.75 6.95 4.11
CA GLU A 599 9.53 5.55 3.74
C GLU A 599 9.12 5.39 2.28
N LEU A 600 8.24 6.25 1.78
CA LEU A 600 7.78 6.22 0.39
C LEU A 600 8.89 6.61 -0.60
N LEU A 601 9.79 7.52 -0.22
CA LEU A 601 10.94 7.93 -1.02
C LEU A 601 12.09 6.91 -1.01
N ASN A 602 12.05 5.91 -0.13
CA ASN A 602 13.14 4.94 -0.02
C ASN A 602 13.10 3.93 -1.19
N PRO A 603 14.19 3.80 -1.97
CA PRO A 603 14.24 2.91 -3.14
C PRO A 603 14.19 1.42 -2.79
N ARG A 604 14.41 1.02 -1.51
CA ARG A 604 14.56 -0.38 -1.08
C ARG A 604 13.30 -1.27 -1.17
N SER A 605 12.19 -0.81 -1.76
CA SER A 605 10.91 -1.53 -1.69
C SER A 605 10.60 -2.47 -2.86
N ASN A 606 11.15 -2.30 -4.06
CA ASN A 606 10.75 -3.14 -5.20
C ASN A 606 11.98 -3.66 -5.93
N ALA A 607 12.16 -4.99 -5.95
CA ALA A 607 13.00 -5.63 -6.96
C ALA A 607 12.37 -5.29 -8.32
N GLU A 608 13.09 -4.57 -9.18
CA GLU A 608 12.66 -4.37 -10.55
C GLU A 608 12.72 -5.74 -11.24
N ILE A 609 11.56 -6.22 -11.70
CA ILE A 609 11.51 -7.43 -12.53
C ILE A 609 12.13 -7.02 -13.88
N LEU A 610 13.02 -7.85 -14.45
CA LEU A 610 13.72 -7.57 -15.72
C LEU A 610 12.78 -7.12 -16.87
N THR A 611 11.52 -7.54 -16.81
CA THR A 611 10.47 -7.25 -17.80
C THR A 611 9.73 -5.94 -17.55
N GLU A 612 9.77 -5.38 -16.34
CA GLU A 612 9.07 -4.16 -15.94
C GLU A 612 9.99 -3.19 -15.21
N LYS A 613 10.42 -2.15 -15.93
CA LYS A 613 11.31 -1.11 -15.41
C LYS A 613 10.49 0.07 -14.89
N ARG A 614 10.61 0.36 -13.59
CA ARG A 614 9.99 1.56 -13.00
C ARG A 614 10.84 2.78 -13.35
N ILE A 615 10.21 3.81 -13.89
CA ILE A 615 10.87 5.09 -14.17
C ILE A 615 10.13 6.26 -13.50
N LYS A 616 10.79 7.41 -13.40
CA LYS A 616 10.23 8.65 -12.82
C LYS A 616 9.74 8.48 -11.37
N GLY A 617 10.42 7.66 -10.58
CA GLY A 617 10.07 7.35 -9.19
C GLY A 617 11.18 7.68 -8.18
N SER A 618 12.26 8.35 -8.60
CA SER A 618 13.34 8.75 -7.69
C SER A 618 12.91 9.92 -6.80
N ALA A 619 13.65 10.16 -5.71
CA ALA A 619 13.37 11.32 -4.85
C ALA A 619 13.46 12.65 -5.62
N ALA A 620 14.37 12.76 -6.60
CA ALA A 620 14.49 13.93 -7.46
C ALA A 620 13.28 14.07 -8.39
N ASP A 621 12.75 12.98 -8.93
CA ASP A 621 11.55 13.00 -9.77
C ASP A 621 10.32 13.42 -8.96
N VAL A 622 10.17 12.84 -7.76
CA VAL A 622 9.08 13.19 -6.84
C VAL A 622 9.14 14.66 -6.47
N GLN A 623 10.33 15.21 -6.20
CA GLN A 623 10.50 16.63 -5.88
C GLN A 623 10.07 17.54 -7.03
N LYS A 624 10.47 17.23 -8.28
CA LYS A 624 10.04 17.99 -9.46
C LYS A 624 8.52 17.95 -9.66
N ILE A 625 7.90 16.79 -9.41
CA ILE A 625 6.45 16.62 -9.51
C ILE A 625 5.75 17.37 -8.37
N TYR A 626 6.31 17.34 -7.15
CA TYR A 626 5.81 18.11 -6.01
C TYR A 626 5.80 19.59 -6.34
N GLU A 627 6.92 20.17 -6.78
CA GLU A 627 7.04 21.59 -7.15
C GLU A 627 6.06 22.02 -8.24
N LYS A 628 5.70 21.11 -9.15
CA LYS A 628 4.75 21.40 -10.24
C LYS A 628 3.29 21.49 -9.78
N TYR A 629 2.90 20.70 -8.78
CA TYR A 629 1.50 20.55 -8.36
C TYR A 629 1.22 21.05 -6.95
N CYS A 630 2.25 21.36 -6.16
CA CYS A 630 2.06 21.88 -4.82
C CYS A 630 1.37 23.26 -4.88
N PRO A 631 0.50 23.56 -3.91
CA PRO A 631 -0.13 24.86 -3.83
C PRO A 631 0.89 25.97 -3.47
N GLU A 632 0.77 27.14 -4.09
CA GLU A 632 1.71 28.26 -3.89
C GLU A 632 1.65 28.84 -2.46
N ASN A 633 0.46 28.86 -1.83
CA ASN A 633 0.23 29.47 -0.53
C ASN A 633 -0.40 28.49 0.47
N ILE A 634 0.42 27.93 1.35
CA ILE A 634 -0.02 26.95 2.35
C ILE A 634 -0.96 27.57 3.41
N ASP A 635 -0.83 28.86 3.71
CA ASP A 635 -1.73 29.52 4.65
C ASP A 635 -3.17 29.59 4.10
N GLU A 636 -3.33 29.83 2.79
CA GLU A 636 -4.64 29.76 2.13
C GLU A 636 -5.20 28.32 2.12
N VAL A 637 -4.34 27.33 1.92
CA VAL A 637 -4.71 25.91 1.95
C VAL A 637 -5.23 25.49 3.32
N ILE A 638 -4.56 25.93 4.39
CA ILE A 638 -4.98 25.73 5.79
C ILE A 638 -6.31 26.44 6.05
N ASN A 639 -6.45 27.69 5.63
CA ASN A 639 -7.68 28.46 5.81
C ASN A 639 -8.89 27.79 5.12
N LYS A 640 -8.68 27.25 3.92
CA LYS A 640 -9.72 26.50 3.21
C LYS A 640 -10.05 25.18 3.90
N PHE A 641 -9.04 24.46 4.42
CA PHE A 641 -9.27 23.25 5.21
C PHE A 641 -10.13 23.51 6.46
N LEU A 642 -9.78 24.54 7.23
CA LEU A 642 -10.52 24.92 8.44
C LEU A 642 -11.94 25.37 8.15
N SER A 643 -12.18 26.05 7.02
CA SER A 643 -13.52 26.55 6.67
C SER A 643 -14.41 25.51 5.98
N THR A 644 -13.85 24.51 5.30
CA THR A 644 -14.63 23.58 4.45
C THR A 644 -14.55 22.11 4.85
N VAL A 645 -13.52 21.70 5.60
CA VAL A 645 -13.26 20.27 5.88
C VAL A 645 -13.35 19.95 7.37
N SER A 646 -12.60 20.66 8.21
CA SER A 646 -12.43 20.29 9.62
C SER A 646 -13.17 21.18 10.62
N GLY A 647 -13.53 22.40 10.23
CA GLY A 647 -13.92 23.43 11.18
C GLY A 647 -12.71 24.05 11.89
N PRO A 648 -12.92 25.11 12.68
CA PRO A 648 -11.85 25.73 13.45
C PRO A 648 -11.25 24.75 14.47
N VAL A 649 -9.99 24.98 14.82
CA VAL A 649 -9.17 24.03 15.60
C VAL A 649 -9.78 23.71 16.97
N ASN A 650 -10.48 24.66 17.59
CA ASN A 650 -11.20 24.47 18.86
C ASN A 650 -12.35 23.45 18.79
N MET A 651 -12.85 23.13 17.59
CA MET A 651 -13.89 22.13 17.38
C MET A 651 -13.35 20.72 17.12
N TRP A 652 -12.03 20.56 17.02
CA TRP A 652 -11.43 19.27 16.69
C TRP A 652 -11.57 18.29 17.85
N ASN A 653 -12.15 17.12 17.55
CA ASN A 653 -12.29 16.05 18.53
C ASN A 653 -11.01 15.19 18.58
N ILE A 654 -10.12 15.49 19.53
CA ILE A 654 -8.82 14.82 19.68
C ILE A 654 -8.95 13.35 20.12
N SER A 655 -10.09 12.92 20.65
CA SER A 655 -10.35 11.50 20.89
C SER A 655 -10.40 10.69 19.59
N LYS A 656 -10.65 11.35 18.44
CA LYS A 656 -10.68 10.77 17.09
C LYS A 656 -9.48 11.22 16.24
N LYS A 657 -8.29 11.27 16.85
CA LYS A 657 -7.05 11.72 16.21
C LYS A 657 -6.73 11.04 14.87
N GLU A 658 -7.01 9.75 14.73
CA GLU A 658 -6.75 8.99 13.49
C GLU A 658 -7.65 9.44 12.33
N GLU A 659 -8.92 9.75 12.63
CA GLU A 659 -9.87 10.28 11.63
C GLU A 659 -9.41 11.67 11.16
N MET A 660 -8.94 12.52 12.08
CA MET A 660 -8.45 13.86 11.73
C MET A 660 -7.13 13.81 10.95
N SER A 661 -6.18 12.95 11.34
CA SER A 661 -4.93 12.72 10.58
C SER A 661 -5.24 12.26 9.15
N SER A 662 -6.20 11.34 9.00
CA SER A 662 -6.66 10.86 7.69
C SER A 662 -7.25 11.99 6.85
N LYS A 663 -8.11 12.85 7.43
CA LYS A 663 -8.66 14.03 6.74
C LYS A 663 -7.59 15.01 6.26
N ILE A 664 -6.57 15.27 7.09
CA ILE A 664 -5.43 16.12 6.71
C ILE A 664 -4.71 15.50 5.50
N PHE A 665 -4.40 14.20 5.57
CA PHE A 665 -3.68 13.51 4.51
C PHE A 665 -4.48 13.46 3.19
N GLU A 666 -5.77 13.11 3.25
CA GLU A 666 -6.67 13.07 2.08
C GLU A 666 -6.82 14.45 1.43
N TYR A 667 -6.95 15.51 2.25
CA TYR A 667 -7.01 16.88 1.76
C TYR A 667 -5.71 17.27 1.05
N CYS A 668 -4.54 16.99 1.64
CA CYS A 668 -3.24 17.24 1.01
C CYS A 668 -3.07 16.40 -0.27
N GLN A 669 -3.53 15.15 -0.27
CA GLN A 669 -3.47 14.27 -1.43
C GLN A 669 -4.32 14.77 -2.61
N SER A 670 -5.42 15.50 -2.35
CA SER A 670 -6.31 16.00 -3.39
C SER A 670 -5.64 16.99 -4.36
N PHE A 671 -4.63 17.75 -3.91
CA PHE A 671 -3.85 18.66 -4.76
C PHE A 671 -3.05 17.93 -5.84
N PHE A 672 -2.75 16.65 -5.61
CA PHE A 672 -1.98 15.81 -6.52
C PHE A 672 -2.87 14.88 -7.36
N ALA A 673 -4.19 15.11 -7.42
CA ALA A 673 -5.10 14.39 -8.32
C ALA A 673 -4.69 14.44 -9.80
N PRO A 674 -4.14 15.56 -10.35
CA PRO A 674 -3.71 15.60 -11.76
C PRO A 674 -2.66 14.55 -12.14
N ILE A 675 -1.91 13.98 -11.17
CA ILE A 675 -0.93 12.91 -11.42
C ILE A 675 -1.61 11.66 -12.01
N ASP A 676 -2.87 11.40 -11.67
CA ASP A 676 -3.62 10.26 -12.18
C ASP A 676 -3.81 10.34 -13.71
N ASP A 677 -3.81 11.54 -14.28
CA ASP A 677 -3.98 11.79 -15.72
C ASP A 677 -2.66 11.97 -16.48
N VAL A 678 -1.52 12.05 -15.77
CA VAL A 678 -0.20 12.23 -16.40
C VAL A 678 0.18 11.00 -17.21
N SER A 679 0.42 11.19 -18.51
CA SER A 679 0.99 10.14 -19.37
C SER A 679 2.49 9.94 -19.13
N LEU A 680 2.91 8.69 -19.00
CA LEU A 680 4.31 8.29 -18.92
C LEU A 680 5.12 8.79 -20.12
N LEU A 681 4.56 8.69 -21.34
CA LEU A 681 5.23 9.19 -22.54
C LEU A 681 5.49 10.69 -22.42
N ARG A 682 4.52 11.44 -21.90
CA ARG A 682 4.68 12.89 -21.70
C ARG A 682 5.79 13.19 -20.69
N LEU A 683 5.90 12.43 -19.60
CA LEU A 683 6.97 12.61 -18.63
C LEU A 683 8.37 12.40 -19.22
N ILE A 684 8.56 11.39 -20.06
CA ILE A 684 9.86 11.13 -20.70
C ILE A 684 10.14 12.08 -21.87
N VAL A 685 9.11 12.65 -22.50
CA VAL A 685 9.27 13.68 -23.54
C VAL A 685 9.64 15.03 -22.90
N ASP A 686 8.93 15.43 -21.84
CA ASP A 686 9.11 16.72 -21.16
C ASP A 686 10.54 16.86 -20.59
N ASP A 687 11.21 15.77 -20.24
CA ASP A 687 12.59 15.78 -19.72
C ASP A 687 13.65 15.26 -20.69
N GLY A 688 13.27 15.01 -21.95
CA GLY A 688 14.18 14.63 -23.03
C GLY A 688 14.69 13.19 -22.99
N SER A 689 14.25 12.36 -22.04
CA SER A 689 14.68 10.95 -21.92
C SER A 689 13.98 9.98 -22.87
N ALA A 690 12.96 10.43 -23.63
CA ALA A 690 12.16 9.60 -24.52
C ALA A 690 12.99 8.74 -25.51
N PRO A 691 14.02 9.26 -26.22
CA PRO A 691 14.80 8.44 -27.15
C PRO A 691 15.49 7.24 -26.48
N ASP A 692 16.17 7.48 -25.35
CA ASP A 692 16.93 6.45 -24.64
C ASP A 692 16.01 5.40 -24.00
N VAL A 693 14.91 5.85 -23.40
CA VAL A 693 13.91 4.96 -22.77
C VAL A 693 13.24 4.07 -23.82
N ILE A 694 12.86 4.62 -24.96
CA ILE A 694 12.20 3.87 -26.03
C ILE A 694 13.17 2.89 -26.70
N ASP A 695 14.43 3.30 -26.95
CA ASP A 695 15.45 2.40 -27.50
C ASP A 695 15.74 1.22 -26.56
N ASP A 696 15.92 1.50 -25.26
CA ASP A 696 16.11 0.48 -24.24
C ASP A 696 14.91 -0.47 -24.12
N LEU A 697 13.69 0.06 -24.19
CA LEU A 697 12.45 -0.72 -24.17
C LEU A 697 12.37 -1.67 -25.38
N MET A 698 12.64 -1.17 -26.60
CA MET A 698 12.61 -1.97 -27.82
C MET A 698 13.70 -3.06 -27.83
N ARG A 699 14.90 -2.73 -27.32
CA ARG A 699 16.01 -3.66 -27.17
C ARG A 699 15.69 -4.73 -26.12
N SER A 700 15.13 -4.34 -24.97
CA SER A 700 14.77 -5.25 -23.88
C SER A 700 13.65 -6.21 -24.26
N ALA A 701 12.79 -5.83 -25.21
CA ALA A 701 11.72 -6.69 -25.74
C ALA A 701 12.18 -7.66 -26.83
N ALA A 702 13.49 -7.83 -27.06
CA ALA A 702 14.02 -8.72 -28.09
C ALA A 702 13.53 -10.18 -27.90
N PRO A 703 13.21 -10.91 -28.98
CA PRO A 703 12.79 -12.30 -28.92
C PRO A 703 13.76 -13.20 -28.15
N MET A 704 13.21 -14.13 -27.38
CA MET A 704 13.92 -15.03 -26.45
C MET A 704 14.57 -16.22 -27.17
N TRP A 705 15.50 -15.94 -28.07
CA TRP A 705 16.45 -16.88 -28.63
C TRP A 705 17.65 -16.14 -29.23
N SER A 706 18.69 -16.87 -29.59
CA SER A 706 19.75 -16.37 -30.47
C SER A 706 19.81 -17.22 -31.74
N TYR A 707 19.98 -16.58 -32.89
CA TYR A 707 20.11 -17.27 -34.18
C TYR A 707 21.27 -16.68 -35.01
N SER A 708 21.84 -17.52 -35.89
CA SER A 708 22.91 -17.15 -36.81
C SER A 708 22.39 -17.10 -38.24
N THR A 709 22.63 -15.99 -38.94
CA THR A 709 22.32 -15.86 -40.37
C THR A 709 23.42 -16.45 -41.27
N VAL A 710 24.57 -16.83 -40.72
CA VAL A 710 25.72 -17.32 -41.49
C VAL A 710 25.39 -18.61 -42.26
N GLU A 711 24.57 -19.47 -41.66
CA GLU A 711 24.19 -20.77 -42.25
C GLU A 711 22.97 -20.69 -43.15
N MET A 712 22.36 -19.52 -43.28
CA MET A 712 21.17 -19.30 -44.10
C MET A 712 21.55 -18.79 -45.49
N PRO A 713 20.77 -19.10 -46.54
CA PRO A 713 20.96 -18.52 -47.86
C PRO A 713 20.96 -16.99 -47.81
N SER A 714 21.84 -16.34 -48.57
CA SER A 714 21.90 -14.89 -48.64
C SER A 714 20.55 -14.31 -49.07
N GLY A 715 20.09 -13.26 -48.39
CA GLY A 715 18.80 -12.62 -48.65
C GLY A 715 17.58 -13.29 -48.01
N THR A 716 17.76 -14.33 -47.17
CA THR A 716 16.68 -14.90 -46.36
C THR A 716 16.04 -13.82 -45.49
N GLN A 717 14.76 -13.52 -45.73
CA GLN A 717 13.99 -12.58 -44.92
C GLN A 717 13.26 -13.33 -43.81
N ILE A 718 13.50 -12.90 -42.57
CA ILE A 718 12.81 -13.41 -41.38
C ILE A 718 11.86 -12.33 -40.90
N ASP A 719 10.57 -12.66 -40.82
CA ASP A 719 9.53 -11.69 -40.49
C ASP A 719 9.63 -11.28 -39.01
N GLU A 720 9.54 -9.97 -38.76
CA GLU A 720 9.43 -9.38 -37.43
C GLU A 720 8.08 -8.69 -37.27
N ILE A 721 7.47 -8.89 -36.10
CA ILE A 721 6.29 -8.12 -35.71
C ILE A 721 6.57 -7.52 -34.34
N ALA A 722 6.57 -6.19 -34.26
CA ALA A 722 6.55 -5.47 -32.99
C ALA A 722 5.13 -5.02 -32.65
N ILE A 723 4.75 -5.13 -31.39
CA ILE A 723 3.47 -4.65 -30.86
C ILE A 723 3.76 -3.68 -29.73
N VAL A 724 3.21 -2.47 -29.82
CA VAL A 724 3.36 -1.44 -28.79
C VAL A 724 2.00 -1.20 -28.14
N SER A 725 1.89 -1.49 -26.85
CA SER A 725 0.75 -1.14 -26.02
C SER A 725 0.98 0.20 -25.35
N ILE A 726 0.18 1.20 -25.74
CA ILE A 726 0.26 2.58 -25.26
C ILE A 726 -1.11 3.26 -25.44
N ILE A 727 -1.39 4.32 -24.70
CA ILE A 727 -2.58 5.13 -24.93
C ILE A 727 -2.58 5.71 -26.36
N GLU A 728 -3.73 5.69 -27.05
CA GLU A 728 -3.81 6.04 -28.48
C GLU A 728 -3.36 7.49 -28.75
N GLU A 729 -3.63 8.41 -27.82
CA GLU A 729 -3.23 9.82 -27.90
C GLU A 729 -1.70 10.00 -27.99
N CYS A 730 -0.94 9.06 -27.44
CA CYS A 730 0.51 9.08 -27.41
C CYS A 730 1.18 8.41 -28.61
N ARG A 731 0.40 7.74 -29.48
CA ARG A 731 0.93 6.96 -30.61
C ARG A 731 1.77 7.80 -31.58
N ALA A 732 1.26 8.97 -31.97
CA ALA A 732 1.93 9.83 -32.93
C ALA A 732 3.27 10.34 -32.40
N GLU A 733 3.32 10.67 -31.10
CA GLU A 733 4.54 11.11 -30.43
C GLU A 733 5.55 9.96 -30.29
N PHE A 734 5.10 8.77 -29.85
CA PHE A 734 5.95 7.59 -29.71
C PHE A 734 6.62 7.21 -31.04
N THR A 735 5.87 7.30 -32.15
CA THR A 735 6.35 6.92 -33.48
C THR A 735 7.56 7.76 -33.94
N LYS A 736 7.72 9.00 -33.45
CA LYS A 736 8.88 9.85 -33.78
C LYS A 736 10.22 9.28 -33.31
N TYR A 737 10.19 8.42 -32.29
CA TYR A 737 11.37 7.82 -31.68
C TYR A 737 11.61 6.38 -32.17
N LEU A 738 10.72 5.82 -33.00
CA LEU A 738 10.92 4.53 -33.64
C LEU A 738 11.85 4.67 -34.85
N ARG A 739 12.82 3.76 -34.95
CA ARG A 739 13.67 3.65 -36.16
C ARG A 739 12.82 3.13 -37.33
N ASP A 740 13.14 3.53 -38.58
CA ASP A 740 12.41 3.13 -39.80
C ASP A 740 12.25 1.62 -39.99
N GLN A 741 13.14 0.85 -39.38
CA GLN A 741 13.17 -0.62 -39.43
C GLN A 741 12.14 -1.27 -38.49
N ASN A 742 11.53 -0.50 -37.57
CA ASN A 742 10.63 -0.98 -36.52
C ASN A 742 9.15 -0.76 -36.89
N LYS A 743 8.65 -1.50 -37.88
CA LYS A 743 7.20 -1.54 -38.14
C LYS A 743 6.48 -2.13 -36.92
N ALA A 744 5.70 -1.30 -36.24
CA ALA A 744 4.96 -1.70 -35.06
C ALA A 744 3.44 -1.65 -35.28
N VAL A 745 2.75 -2.64 -34.74
CA VAL A 745 1.30 -2.63 -34.58
C VAL A 745 0.99 -2.00 -33.22
N PHE A 746 0.21 -0.93 -33.22
CA PHE A 746 -0.18 -0.26 -31.98
C PHE A 746 -1.43 -0.92 -31.39
N ASN A 747 -1.42 -1.09 -30.07
CA ASN A 747 -2.54 -1.56 -29.26
C ASN A 747 -2.90 -0.45 -28.27
N PRO A 748 -4.10 0.16 -28.40
CA PRO A 748 -4.56 1.15 -27.44
C PRO A 748 -4.65 0.52 -26.04
N SER A 749 -3.93 1.08 -25.07
CA SER A 749 -4.11 0.80 -23.65
C SER A 749 -4.87 1.94 -22.98
N ILE A 750 -5.44 1.66 -21.81
CA ILE A 750 -6.04 2.68 -20.92
C ILE A 750 -5.07 3.11 -19.82
N ASP A 751 -3.98 2.38 -19.65
CA ASP A 751 -2.97 2.67 -18.64
C ASP A 751 -2.04 3.76 -19.18
N ASN A 752 -2.26 4.99 -18.73
CA ASN A 752 -1.41 6.13 -19.08
C ASN A 752 -0.06 6.10 -18.36
N HIS A 753 0.12 5.22 -17.36
CA HIS A 753 1.33 5.09 -16.57
C HIS A 753 2.24 3.96 -17.05
N LYS A 754 1.88 3.24 -18.12
CA LYS A 754 2.66 2.11 -18.63
C LYS A 754 2.79 2.12 -20.15
N ILE A 755 3.96 1.70 -20.64
CA ILE A 755 4.19 1.39 -22.05
C ILE A 755 4.80 -0.01 -22.11
N SER A 756 4.21 -0.88 -22.92
CA SER A 756 4.71 -2.24 -23.12
C SER A 756 5.02 -2.51 -24.58
N VAL A 757 6.12 -3.21 -24.84
CA VAL A 757 6.54 -3.65 -26.16
C VAL A 757 6.67 -5.16 -26.16
N MET A 758 6.03 -5.80 -27.13
CA MET A 758 6.26 -7.20 -27.47
C MET A 758 6.89 -7.27 -28.86
N ARG A 759 7.85 -8.16 -29.05
CA ARG A 759 8.42 -8.43 -30.38
C ARG A 759 8.34 -9.91 -30.65
N PHE A 760 8.01 -10.25 -31.89
CA PHE A 760 7.88 -11.62 -32.37
C PHE A 760 8.78 -11.80 -33.59
N ARG A 761 9.42 -12.96 -33.65
CA ARG A 761 10.21 -13.42 -34.80
C ARG A 761 9.62 -14.73 -35.28
N HIS A 762 9.36 -14.83 -36.58
CA HIS A 762 8.68 -15.97 -37.17
C HIS A 762 9.48 -16.54 -38.35
N GLY A 763 9.36 -17.84 -38.61
CA GLY A 763 9.87 -18.42 -39.84
C GLY A 763 11.32 -18.89 -39.77
N LEU A 764 11.83 -19.26 -38.60
CA LEU A 764 13.22 -19.72 -38.45
C LEU A 764 13.30 -21.25 -38.51
N PRO A 765 14.33 -21.84 -39.13
CA PRO A 765 14.64 -23.26 -39.03
C PRO A 765 15.53 -23.56 -37.82
N LEU A 766 15.45 -24.78 -37.28
CA LEU A 766 16.21 -25.13 -36.07
C LEU A 766 17.73 -24.99 -36.24
N PHE A 767 18.29 -25.36 -37.40
CA PHE A 767 19.74 -25.30 -37.62
C PHE A 767 20.33 -23.90 -37.44
N ALA A 768 19.51 -22.85 -37.56
CA ALA A 768 19.95 -21.47 -37.35
C ALA A 768 20.27 -21.15 -35.89
N LEU A 769 19.85 -21.99 -34.94
CA LEU A 769 20.07 -21.80 -33.50
C LEU A 769 21.47 -22.31 -33.09
N PRO A 770 22.42 -21.45 -32.68
CA PRO A 770 23.80 -21.85 -32.41
C PRO A 770 23.93 -22.87 -31.26
N SER A 771 23.04 -22.80 -30.27
CA SER A 771 23.02 -23.70 -29.10
C SER A 771 22.81 -25.17 -29.49
N LEU A 772 22.16 -25.45 -30.63
CA LEU A 772 21.97 -26.82 -31.10
C LEU A 772 23.30 -27.51 -31.42
N LYS A 773 24.19 -26.82 -32.14
CA LYS A 773 25.49 -27.39 -32.50
C LYS A 773 26.46 -27.37 -31.32
N ARG A 774 26.44 -26.29 -30.55
CA ARG A 774 27.41 -26.01 -29.49
C ARG A 774 27.16 -26.84 -28.23
N ASP A 775 25.91 -26.93 -27.79
CA ASP A 775 25.56 -27.43 -26.45
C ASP A 775 24.73 -28.71 -26.52
N LEU A 776 23.62 -28.69 -27.26
CA LEU A 776 22.61 -29.74 -27.23
C LEU A 776 23.03 -31.01 -27.97
N LYS A 777 23.61 -30.91 -29.17
CA LYS A 777 24.05 -32.08 -29.95
C LYS A 777 25.17 -32.86 -29.25
N PRO A 778 26.25 -32.23 -28.72
CA PRO A 778 27.27 -32.96 -27.98
C PRO A 778 26.72 -33.71 -26.76
N ALA A 779 25.80 -33.07 -26.01
CA ALA A 779 25.12 -33.70 -24.89
C ALA A 779 24.28 -34.92 -25.32
N TYR A 780 23.53 -34.79 -26.42
CA TYR A 780 22.76 -35.88 -27.00
C TYR A 780 23.63 -37.09 -27.36
N GLU A 781 24.74 -36.88 -28.09
CA GLU A 781 25.63 -37.98 -28.47
C GLU A 781 26.24 -38.68 -27.25
N MET A 782 26.62 -37.90 -26.22
CA MET A 782 27.17 -38.44 -24.97
C MET A 782 26.22 -39.42 -24.27
N PHE A 783 24.93 -39.07 -24.17
CA PHE A 783 23.90 -39.90 -23.53
C PHE A 783 23.34 -40.99 -24.46
N LYS A 784 23.47 -40.83 -25.78
CA LYS A 784 23.09 -41.85 -26.78
C LYS A 784 24.05 -43.03 -26.76
N THR A 785 25.36 -42.78 -26.70
CA THR A 785 26.38 -43.84 -26.79
C THR A 785 26.90 -44.31 -25.43
N GLY A 786 26.59 -43.60 -24.34
CA GLY A 786 27.16 -43.87 -23.02
C GLY A 786 28.68 -43.63 -23.00
N ALA A 787 29.11 -42.52 -23.62
CA ALA A 787 30.52 -42.26 -23.96
C ALA A 787 31.47 -42.12 -22.75
N SER A 788 30.97 -42.12 -21.51
CA SER A 788 31.73 -41.96 -20.27
C SER A 788 31.25 -42.94 -19.19
N PRO A 789 32.14 -43.50 -18.34
CA PRO A 789 31.75 -44.38 -17.22
C PRO A 789 30.72 -43.77 -16.27
N ASN A 790 30.65 -42.44 -16.19
CA ASN A 790 29.75 -41.69 -15.32
C ASN A 790 28.47 -41.23 -16.05
N THR A 791 28.26 -41.60 -17.30
CA THR A 791 27.10 -41.19 -18.11
C THR A 791 26.40 -42.43 -18.67
N PRO A 792 25.36 -42.95 -17.98
CA PRO A 792 24.63 -44.11 -18.48
C PRO A 792 23.86 -43.76 -19.76
N VAL A 793 23.69 -44.76 -20.64
CA VAL A 793 22.82 -44.65 -21.81
C VAL A 793 21.41 -44.29 -21.35
N LYS A 794 20.84 -43.25 -21.94
CA LYS A 794 19.52 -42.72 -21.57
C LYS A 794 18.52 -42.97 -22.70
N PRO A 795 17.27 -43.40 -22.41
CA PRO A 795 16.21 -43.45 -23.42
C PRO A 795 15.70 -42.03 -23.70
N LEU A 796 16.32 -41.40 -24.68
CA LEU A 796 16.10 -39.99 -25.02
C LEU A 796 14.81 -39.74 -25.81
N HIS A 797 14.38 -40.73 -26.60
CA HIS A 797 13.26 -40.58 -27.52
C HIS A 797 11.95 -41.08 -26.93
N ILE A 798 10.83 -40.51 -27.37
CA ILE A 798 9.49 -40.94 -26.96
C ILE A 798 9.00 -42.21 -27.68
N ASP A 799 9.71 -42.63 -28.72
CA ASP A 799 9.51 -43.85 -29.49
C ASP A 799 10.90 -44.34 -29.92
N GLU A 800 11.21 -45.62 -29.71
CA GLU A 800 12.54 -46.18 -30.07
C GLU A 800 12.90 -45.93 -31.53
N LYS A 801 11.92 -45.94 -32.44
CA LYS A 801 12.16 -45.71 -33.87
C LYS A 801 12.68 -44.30 -34.19
N TYR A 802 12.53 -43.35 -33.27
CA TYR A 802 12.99 -41.97 -33.48
C TYR A 802 14.49 -41.78 -33.24
N ALA A 803 15.20 -42.79 -32.75
CA ALA A 803 16.66 -42.77 -32.64
C ALA A 803 17.36 -42.60 -34.00
N ASP A 804 16.71 -43.03 -35.08
CA ASP A 804 17.20 -43.00 -36.46
C ASP A 804 16.72 -41.77 -37.26
N LEU A 805 16.05 -40.80 -36.61
CA LEU A 805 15.62 -39.58 -37.28
C LEU A 805 16.81 -38.78 -37.83
N PRO A 806 16.64 -38.06 -38.97
CA PRO A 806 17.66 -37.19 -39.52
C PRO A 806 18.19 -36.17 -38.49
N GLU A 807 19.47 -35.82 -38.60
CA GLU A 807 20.06 -34.75 -37.80
C GLU A 807 19.41 -33.40 -38.12
N ILE A 808 19.19 -32.54 -37.12
CA ILE A 808 18.62 -31.19 -37.32
C ILE A 808 19.68 -30.13 -37.67
N VAL A 809 20.94 -30.45 -37.41
CA VAL A 809 22.10 -29.61 -37.69
C VAL A 809 22.59 -29.86 -39.13
N LEU A 810 22.90 -28.79 -39.88
CA LEU A 810 23.56 -28.92 -41.19
C LEU A 810 24.97 -29.50 -41.04
N SER A 811 25.30 -30.44 -41.93
CA SER A 811 26.57 -31.17 -42.00
C SER A 811 27.78 -30.30 -42.31
#